data_AF-A0A1A2P7T8-F1
#
_entry.id   AF-A0A1A2P7T8-F1
#
_cell.length_a   1.000
_cell.length_b   1.000
_cell.length_c   1.000
_cell.angle_alpha   90.00
_cell.angle_beta   90.00
_cell.angle_gamma   90.00
#
_symmetry.space_group_name_H-M   'P 1'
#
loop_
_entity.id
_entity.type
_entity.pdbx_description
1 polymer ?
#
loop_
_entity_poly.entity_id
_entity_poly.type
_entity_poly.pdbx_seq_one_letter_code
_entity_poly.pdbx_strand_id
1 'polypeptide(L)'
;MTTAPQHTSTRPAERVARRTGFRPDIEGLRAVAVLAVVLYHAGIPGLTGGYIGVDVFFVISGFLITGLLVREVGASGTVALGRFYGARARRLLPAAATVGVVTAIGAAVALPPLQARGVLLDGLASALYVGNYRFAQRGTDYLASDTPSPFQHYWSLGVEEQFYLLWPVLIIGVAWLVRRLRGGDPSRTWPYAALLGLLGAASLGAALWWTHTSPSWAFFSLPTRAWELAAGGLVALSASQWRKLSLLPATIVGWGGLALLLVTCTQLNAYTPYPGTAALLPVLGTALVIVGGTATGGLGAGRLLCRPSMRAVGRVSYSWYLWHWPVLLLLPALLGEPAGLPARLAATVVSAGLAVITLHLVENPGRFAAALRRSARASLAVAGVASAATAGACLVLLNVLPVPVGHGVAASRANIVALPPPAAAVSPQEAAVQQAFAQVRAALATAAGLRQVPSNLDPPLAAAPADKAAVFVNGCVRSWREVGQGDCATGDLASPVTVALVGDSHAAMWSPAFQQLAEQRHWRLETLAKVTCPLQDLRIRSPYLGREYTECEQWRGQIMARIDAEHPRLVVLDMSRRYGADFGFTSYDPAWIDTLGRSVARLRRTGATVLVLGPAADPQASAPACLSAHLDDAGACAPARGATVNGDGVTAELAATSGNGGHYAELTDLFCGPERCPAIVGNTLVFRDDNHVTTEYAQLLTPVLGALVDRAVADG
;
A
#
# COMPACT_ATOMS: atom_id res chain seq x y z
N MET A 1 -71.59 -7.07 59.42
CA MET A 1 -70.80 -5.87 59.11
C MET A 1 -69.37 -6.12 59.53
N THR A 2 -68.45 -6.27 58.57
CA THR A 2 -67.01 -5.95 58.63
C THR A 2 -66.35 -6.51 57.36
N THR A 3 -66.01 -5.65 56.40
CA THR A 3 -65.15 -5.98 55.25
C THR A 3 -64.13 -4.88 55.05
N ALA A 4 -62.85 -5.26 55.06
CA ALA A 4 -61.71 -4.40 54.79
C ALA A 4 -61.42 -4.32 53.28
N PRO A 5 -60.82 -3.22 52.75
CA PRO A 5 -60.48 -3.10 51.34
C PRO A 5 -59.11 -3.71 51.01
N GLN A 6 -59.03 -4.36 49.84
CA GLN A 6 -57.87 -5.03 49.29
C GLN A 6 -56.87 -4.04 48.66
N HIS A 7 -55.58 -4.20 48.98
CA HIS A 7 -54.46 -3.60 48.25
C HIS A 7 -54.26 -4.32 46.91
N THR A 8 -54.39 -3.60 45.80
CA THR A 8 -54.02 -4.08 44.46
C THR A 8 -52.51 -3.93 44.23
N SER A 9 -51.81 -5.07 44.27
CA SER A 9 -50.42 -5.23 43.86
C SER A 9 -50.27 -5.03 42.34
N THR A 10 -49.61 -3.96 41.91
CA THR A 10 -49.10 -3.80 40.54
C THR A 10 -47.97 -4.81 40.28
N ARG A 11 -48.24 -5.78 39.38
CA ARG A 11 -47.30 -6.86 38.99
C ARG A 11 -45.98 -6.32 38.40
N PRO A 12 -44.82 -6.97 38.62
CA PRO A 12 -43.53 -6.62 38.03
C PRO A 12 -43.41 -6.79 36.49
N ALA A 13 -44.45 -7.30 35.83
CA ALA A 13 -44.42 -7.71 34.42
C ALA A 13 -44.34 -6.54 33.42
N GLU A 14 -44.73 -5.33 33.82
CA GLU A 14 -44.68 -4.14 32.94
C GLU A 14 -43.27 -3.57 32.73
N ARG A 15 -42.29 -3.93 33.57
CA ARG A 15 -40.91 -3.44 33.42
C ARG A 15 -40.09 -4.17 32.35
N VAL A 16 -40.55 -5.32 31.86
CA VAL A 16 -39.79 -6.16 30.91
C VAL A 16 -40.09 -5.80 29.44
N ALA A 17 -41.23 -5.16 29.15
CA ALA A 17 -41.68 -4.89 27.78
C ALA A 17 -41.18 -3.56 27.14
N ARG A 18 -40.13 -2.93 27.70
CA ARG A 18 -39.60 -1.61 27.24
C ARG A 18 -38.11 -1.62 26.87
N ARG A 19 -37.62 -2.69 26.23
CA ARG A 19 -36.28 -2.74 25.58
C ARG A 19 -36.37 -3.22 24.12
N THR A 20 -37.27 -2.65 23.33
CA THR A 20 -37.33 -2.89 21.88
C THR A 20 -36.37 -1.94 21.16
N GLY A 21 -35.12 -2.33 20.94
CA GLY A 21 -34.23 -1.58 20.04
C GLY A 21 -32.75 -1.91 20.02
N PHE A 22 -32.19 -2.48 21.09
CA PHE A 22 -30.76 -2.79 21.15
C PHE A 22 -30.46 -4.22 20.66
N ARG A 23 -29.51 -4.35 19.72
CA ARG A 23 -29.08 -5.62 19.11
C ARG A 23 -27.68 -6.01 19.62
N PRO A 24 -27.58 -6.81 20.70
CA PRO A 24 -26.29 -7.20 21.29
C PRO A 24 -25.43 -8.08 20.36
N ASP A 25 -26.06 -8.80 19.46
CA ASP A 25 -25.42 -9.61 18.42
C ASP A 25 -24.61 -8.75 17.43
N ILE A 26 -25.04 -7.51 17.16
CA ILE A 26 -24.30 -6.58 16.29
C ILE A 26 -23.01 -6.09 16.98
N GLU A 27 -23.01 -5.91 18.31
CA GLU A 27 -21.76 -5.68 19.05
C GLU A 27 -20.82 -6.89 18.93
N GLY A 28 -21.34 -8.10 19.08
CA GLY A 28 -20.56 -9.32 18.89
C GLY A 28 -19.99 -9.46 17.48
N LEU A 29 -20.75 -9.06 16.46
CA LEU A 29 -20.27 -9.09 15.07
C LEU A 29 -19.14 -8.08 14.82
N ARG A 30 -19.18 -6.91 15.46
CA ARG A 30 -18.05 -5.96 15.48
C ARG A 30 -16.81 -6.55 16.14
N ALA A 31 -16.97 -7.45 17.11
CA ALA A 31 -15.83 -8.17 17.70
C ALA A 31 -15.20 -9.14 16.71
N VAL A 32 -16.02 -9.90 15.95
CA VAL A 32 -15.52 -10.76 14.87
C VAL A 32 -14.73 -9.94 13.85
N ALA A 33 -15.28 -8.79 13.44
CA ALA A 33 -14.64 -7.89 12.48
C ALA A 33 -13.26 -7.37 12.95
N VAL A 34 -13.19 -6.79 14.18
CA VAL A 34 -11.91 -6.24 14.67
C VAL A 34 -10.87 -7.33 14.94
N LEU A 35 -11.30 -8.50 15.44
CA LEU A 35 -10.38 -9.62 15.68
C LEU A 35 -9.79 -10.12 14.35
N ALA A 36 -10.60 -10.23 13.29
CA ALA A 36 -10.11 -10.61 11.97
C ALA A 36 -9.01 -9.65 11.48
N VAL A 37 -9.26 -8.33 11.55
CA VAL A 37 -8.30 -7.30 11.10
C VAL A 37 -7.01 -7.35 11.92
N VAL A 38 -7.13 -7.34 13.25
CA VAL A 38 -5.97 -7.22 14.15
C VAL A 38 -5.09 -8.47 14.05
N LEU A 39 -5.68 -9.67 14.03
CA LEU A 39 -4.92 -10.91 13.93
C LEU A 39 -4.26 -11.08 12.55
N TYR A 40 -4.90 -10.59 11.49
CA TYR A 40 -4.29 -10.52 10.16
C TYR A 40 -3.04 -9.62 10.16
N HIS A 41 -3.15 -8.39 10.67
CA HIS A 41 -2.01 -7.47 10.73
C HIS A 41 -0.92 -7.93 11.72
N ALA A 42 -1.27 -8.70 12.75
CA ALA A 42 -0.29 -9.35 13.63
C ALA A 42 0.46 -10.50 12.93
N GLY A 43 0.02 -10.93 11.75
CA GLY A 43 0.63 -12.00 10.96
C GLY A 43 0.36 -13.39 11.52
N ILE A 44 -0.82 -13.62 12.10
CA ILE A 44 -1.20 -14.93 12.63
C ILE A 44 -1.30 -15.96 11.49
N PRO A 45 -0.55 -17.08 11.56
CA PRO A 45 -0.63 -18.12 10.54
C PRO A 45 -2.06 -18.63 10.33
N GLY A 46 -2.47 -18.78 9.07
CA GLY A 46 -3.80 -19.26 8.70
C GLY A 46 -4.93 -18.21 8.68
N LEU A 47 -4.69 -16.97 9.14
CA LEU A 47 -5.64 -15.85 9.03
C LEU A 47 -5.20 -14.85 7.96
N THR A 48 -5.04 -15.32 6.74
CA THR A 48 -4.53 -14.52 5.62
C THR A 48 -5.54 -13.52 5.04
N GLY A 49 -6.83 -13.71 5.33
CA GLY A 49 -7.94 -12.92 4.77
C GLY A 49 -8.61 -11.98 5.78
N GLY A 50 -7.98 -11.70 6.93
CA GLY A 50 -8.64 -10.95 8.00
C GLY A 50 -8.92 -9.47 7.69
N TYR A 51 -8.33 -8.92 6.61
CA TYR A 51 -8.66 -7.58 6.09
C TYR A 51 -10.15 -7.42 5.75
N ILE A 52 -10.87 -8.52 5.49
CA ILE A 52 -12.31 -8.52 5.22
C ILE A 52 -13.16 -8.03 6.40
N GLY A 53 -12.59 -7.95 7.61
CA GLY A 53 -13.28 -7.37 8.76
C GLY A 53 -13.73 -5.92 8.52
N VAL A 54 -13.08 -5.18 7.61
CA VAL A 54 -13.52 -3.85 7.19
C VAL A 54 -14.85 -3.90 6.43
N ASP A 55 -15.04 -4.87 5.54
CA ASP A 55 -16.32 -5.09 4.83
C ASP A 55 -17.46 -5.39 5.81
N VAL A 56 -17.17 -6.18 6.84
CA VAL A 56 -18.12 -6.46 7.93
C VAL A 56 -18.52 -5.14 8.61
N PHE A 57 -17.58 -4.24 8.88
CA PHE A 57 -17.88 -2.93 9.44
C PHE A 57 -18.73 -2.07 8.48
N PHE A 58 -18.42 -2.04 7.19
CA PHE A 58 -19.19 -1.29 6.21
C PHE A 58 -20.64 -1.77 6.11
N VAL A 59 -20.88 -3.09 6.07
CA VAL A 59 -22.24 -3.65 6.07
C VAL A 59 -22.97 -3.31 7.39
N ILE A 60 -22.32 -3.40 8.55
CA ILE A 60 -22.90 -3.00 9.84
C ILE A 60 -23.25 -1.50 9.83
N SER A 61 -22.35 -0.65 9.35
CA SER A 61 -22.54 0.80 9.24
C SER A 61 -23.73 1.13 8.34
N GLY A 62 -23.81 0.50 7.17
CA GLY A 62 -24.95 0.59 6.25
C GLY A 62 -26.29 0.23 6.91
N PHE A 63 -26.32 -0.90 7.63
CA PHE A 63 -27.51 -1.37 8.34
C PHE A 63 -27.98 -0.41 9.44
N LEU A 64 -27.05 0.02 10.31
CA LEU A 64 -27.38 0.88 11.45
C LEU A 64 -27.80 2.29 11.02
N ILE A 65 -27.06 2.90 10.10
CA ILE A 65 -27.27 4.28 9.67
C ILE A 65 -28.52 4.40 8.79
N THR A 66 -28.67 3.55 7.77
CA THR A 66 -29.87 3.57 6.92
C THR A 66 -31.13 3.34 7.75
N GLY A 67 -31.11 2.34 8.64
CA GLY A 67 -32.25 2.06 9.51
C GLY A 67 -32.57 3.23 10.44
N LEU A 68 -31.57 3.96 10.95
CA LEU A 68 -31.78 5.14 11.78
C LEU A 68 -32.41 6.29 10.99
N LEU A 69 -31.86 6.60 9.81
CA LEU A 69 -32.32 7.71 8.96
C LEU A 69 -33.75 7.51 8.48
N VAL A 70 -34.09 6.32 7.95
CA VAL A 70 -35.44 6.05 7.43
C VAL A 70 -36.48 6.01 8.55
N ARG A 71 -36.13 5.53 9.75
CA ARG A 71 -37.02 5.64 10.91
C ARG A 71 -37.28 7.09 11.32
N GLU A 72 -36.26 7.94 11.26
CA GLU A 72 -36.40 9.37 11.59
C GLU A 72 -37.26 10.10 10.55
N VAL A 73 -37.08 9.79 9.26
CA VAL A 73 -37.95 10.28 8.18
C VAL A 73 -39.38 9.79 8.36
N GLY A 74 -39.60 8.53 8.71
CA GLY A 74 -40.95 8.02 8.97
C GLY A 74 -41.64 8.72 10.14
N ALA A 75 -40.88 9.16 11.15
CA ALA A 75 -41.43 9.83 12.34
C ALA A 75 -41.59 11.35 12.19
N SER A 76 -40.70 12.02 11.46
CA SER A 76 -40.62 13.49 11.40
C SER A 76 -40.69 14.07 9.98
N GLY A 77 -40.70 13.20 8.97
CA GLY A 77 -40.73 13.59 7.56
C GLY A 77 -39.40 14.09 6.99
N THR A 78 -38.34 14.17 7.80
CA THR A 78 -37.00 14.61 7.42
C THR A 78 -35.95 14.02 8.36
N VAL A 79 -34.68 14.40 8.23
CA VAL A 79 -33.59 14.05 9.14
C VAL A 79 -33.03 15.32 9.76
N ALA A 80 -32.89 15.34 11.09
CA ALA A 80 -32.23 16.43 11.79
C ALA A 80 -30.69 16.32 11.66
N LEU A 81 -30.14 16.83 10.54
CA LEU A 81 -28.72 16.71 10.17
C LEU A 81 -27.76 17.09 11.30
N GLY A 82 -27.97 18.24 11.96
CA GLY A 82 -27.10 18.66 13.07
C GLY A 82 -27.07 17.66 14.22
N ARG A 83 -28.21 17.06 14.56
CA ARG A 83 -28.29 16.02 15.61
C ARG A 83 -27.66 14.71 15.16
N PHE A 84 -27.83 14.34 13.89
CA PHE A 84 -27.22 13.16 13.29
C PHE A 84 -25.69 13.27 13.31
N TYR A 85 -25.14 14.33 12.70
CA TYR A 85 -23.69 14.55 12.64
C TYR A 85 -23.10 14.78 14.03
N GLY A 86 -23.72 15.60 14.89
CA GLY A 86 -23.26 15.81 16.26
C GLY A 86 -23.17 14.50 17.07
N ALA A 87 -24.10 13.56 16.85
CA ALA A 87 -24.06 12.27 17.53
C ALA A 87 -22.94 11.34 17.05
N ARG A 88 -22.54 11.42 15.78
CA ARG A 88 -21.40 10.67 15.23
C ARG A 88 -20.08 11.30 15.64
N ALA A 89 -19.98 12.61 15.44
CA ALA A 89 -18.86 13.46 15.77
C ALA A 89 -18.37 13.24 17.21
N ARG A 90 -19.26 13.33 18.22
CA ARG A 90 -18.91 13.13 19.63
C ARG A 90 -18.50 11.70 20.01
N ARG A 91 -18.79 10.72 19.15
CA ARG A 91 -18.47 9.30 19.36
C ARG A 91 -17.14 8.92 18.74
N LEU A 92 -16.83 9.43 17.55
CA LEU A 92 -15.73 8.96 16.72
C LEU A 92 -14.50 9.87 16.85
N LEU A 93 -14.70 11.17 16.68
CA LEU A 93 -13.59 12.12 16.46
C LEU A 93 -12.66 12.30 17.67
N PRO A 94 -13.11 12.30 18.94
CA PRO A 94 -12.18 12.42 20.07
C PRO A 94 -11.13 11.31 20.13
N ALA A 95 -11.53 10.05 19.90
CA ALA A 95 -10.61 8.92 19.92
C ALA A 95 -9.72 8.91 18.66
N ALA A 96 -10.28 9.12 17.46
CA ALA A 96 -9.50 9.27 16.23
C ALA A 96 -8.47 10.40 16.32
N ALA A 97 -8.84 11.55 16.90
CA ALA A 97 -7.91 12.66 17.07
C ALA A 97 -6.78 12.31 18.04
N THR A 98 -7.11 11.69 19.17
CA THR A 98 -6.11 11.26 20.17
C THR A 98 -5.09 10.32 19.55
N VAL A 99 -5.55 9.25 18.87
CA VAL A 99 -4.64 8.30 18.22
C VAL A 99 -3.88 8.96 17.09
N GLY A 100 -4.52 9.83 16.31
CA GLY A 100 -3.87 10.54 15.22
C GLY A 100 -2.74 11.45 15.70
N VAL A 101 -2.95 12.23 16.77
CA VAL A 101 -1.90 13.07 17.37
C VAL A 101 -0.75 12.22 17.89
N VAL A 102 -1.04 11.14 18.64
CA VAL A 102 0.01 10.26 19.15
C VAL A 102 0.77 9.56 18.02
N THR A 103 0.08 9.18 16.95
CA THR A 103 0.70 8.57 15.77
C THR A 103 1.60 9.55 15.04
N ALA A 104 1.18 10.81 14.90
CA ALA A 104 1.99 11.87 14.30
C ALA A 104 3.28 12.12 15.11
N ILE A 105 3.16 12.20 16.44
CA ILE A 105 4.32 12.36 17.34
C ILE A 105 5.22 11.13 17.28
N GLY A 106 4.65 9.92 17.36
CA GLY A 106 5.40 8.67 17.30
C GLY A 106 6.16 8.52 15.98
N ALA A 107 5.54 8.87 14.85
CA ALA A 107 6.21 8.87 13.54
C ALA A 107 7.33 9.92 13.47
N ALA A 108 7.13 11.11 14.02
CA ALA A 108 8.15 12.17 14.07
C ALA A 108 9.38 11.79 14.91
N VAL A 109 9.20 10.95 15.94
CA VAL A 109 10.29 10.49 16.82
C VAL A 109 10.95 9.21 16.28
N ALA A 110 10.19 8.29 15.71
CA ALA A 110 10.66 6.95 15.35
C ALA A 110 11.21 6.83 13.92
N LEU A 111 10.75 7.67 12.98
CA LEU A 111 11.08 7.52 11.56
C LEU A 111 12.10 8.56 11.11
N PRO A 112 12.91 8.27 10.07
CA PRO A 112 13.76 9.26 9.43
C PRO A 112 12.96 10.51 9.01
N PRO A 113 13.51 11.73 9.14
CA PRO A 113 12.79 12.98 8.89
C PRO A 113 12.06 13.03 7.55
N LEU A 114 12.68 12.52 6.47
CA LEU A 114 12.06 12.49 5.16
C LEU A 114 10.81 11.58 5.13
N GLN A 115 10.91 10.40 5.74
CA GLN A 115 9.80 9.45 5.83
C GLN A 115 8.69 9.97 6.76
N ALA A 116 9.07 10.52 7.92
CA ALA A 116 8.16 11.13 8.88
C ALA A 116 7.30 12.21 8.22
N ARG A 117 7.89 13.11 7.42
CA ARG A 117 7.14 14.13 6.65
C ARG A 117 6.09 13.51 5.72
N GLY A 118 6.46 12.42 5.03
CA GLY A 118 5.51 11.66 4.20
C GLY A 118 4.31 11.15 4.99
N VAL A 119 4.56 10.61 6.18
CA VAL A 119 3.54 10.11 7.12
C VAL A 119 2.68 11.24 7.71
N LEU A 120 3.27 12.40 8.02
CA LEU A 120 2.53 13.56 8.54
C LEU A 120 1.54 14.12 7.50
N LEU A 121 1.90 14.10 6.21
CA LEU A 121 0.98 14.44 5.14
C LEU A 121 -0.16 13.42 5.00
N ASP A 122 0.10 12.14 5.27
CA ASP A 122 -0.93 11.11 5.34
C ASP A 122 -1.86 11.34 6.55
N GLY A 123 -1.28 11.75 7.69
CA GLY A 123 -2.01 12.17 8.88
C GLY A 123 -2.93 13.37 8.63
N LEU A 124 -2.45 14.38 7.90
CA LEU A 124 -3.27 15.53 7.50
C LEU A 124 -4.44 15.11 6.60
N ALA A 125 -4.17 14.30 5.57
CA ALA A 125 -5.23 13.77 4.70
C ALA A 125 -6.23 12.90 5.48
N SER A 126 -5.76 12.13 6.47
CA SER A 126 -6.60 11.30 7.34
C SER A 126 -7.46 12.13 8.30
N ALA A 127 -6.92 13.23 8.86
CA ALA A 127 -7.67 14.18 9.69
C ALA A 127 -8.81 14.87 8.92
N LEU A 128 -8.63 15.02 7.61
CA LEU A 128 -9.63 15.55 6.68
C LEU A 128 -10.54 14.47 6.07
N TYR A 129 -10.39 13.20 6.47
CA TYR A 129 -11.13 12.05 5.94
C TYR A 129 -11.00 11.86 4.42
N VAL A 130 -9.88 12.27 3.83
CA VAL A 130 -9.53 12.06 2.41
C VAL A 130 -8.27 11.21 2.22
N GLY A 131 -7.75 10.62 3.30
CA GLY A 131 -6.58 9.73 3.27
C GLY A 131 -6.74 8.56 2.30
N ASN A 132 -7.96 8.03 2.16
CA ASN A 132 -8.26 6.95 1.23
C ASN A 132 -7.93 7.30 -0.24
N TYR A 133 -8.21 8.53 -0.69
CA TYR A 133 -7.85 8.97 -2.04
C TYR A 133 -6.35 9.22 -2.19
N ARG A 134 -5.69 9.69 -1.14
CA ARG A 134 -4.23 9.85 -1.13
C ARG A 134 -3.50 8.51 -1.28
N PHE A 135 -3.94 7.47 -0.57
CA PHE A 135 -3.38 6.13 -0.69
C PHE A 135 -3.69 5.51 -2.06
N ALA A 136 -4.89 5.72 -2.60
CA ALA A 136 -5.25 5.30 -3.96
C ALA A 136 -4.32 5.93 -5.03
N GLN A 137 -4.10 7.25 -4.94
CA GLN A 137 -3.28 8.01 -5.88
C GLN A 137 -1.80 7.64 -5.82
N ARG A 138 -1.27 7.34 -4.62
CA ARG A 138 0.10 6.86 -4.45
C ARG A 138 0.34 5.47 -5.00
N GLY A 139 -0.71 4.78 -5.45
CA GLY A 139 -0.62 3.40 -5.90
C GLY A 139 -0.25 2.44 -4.78
N THR A 140 -0.56 2.80 -3.52
CA THR A 140 -0.26 1.95 -2.36
C THR A 140 -0.94 0.60 -2.56
N ASP A 141 -0.16 -0.47 -2.54
CA ASP A 141 -0.69 -1.82 -2.48
C ASP A 141 -0.94 -2.17 -1.01
N TYR A 142 -2.21 -2.21 -0.62
CA TYR A 142 -2.60 -2.48 0.76
C TYR A 142 -2.21 -3.89 1.21
N LEU A 143 -2.10 -4.83 0.27
CA LEU A 143 -1.89 -6.25 0.55
C LEU A 143 -0.44 -6.68 0.33
N ALA A 144 0.40 -5.83 -0.29
CA ALA A 144 1.83 -6.06 -0.45
C ALA A 144 2.64 -5.72 0.81
N SER A 145 3.90 -6.18 0.84
CA SER A 145 4.83 -6.06 1.95
C SER A 145 5.62 -4.74 1.97
N ASP A 146 5.14 -3.68 1.31
CA ASP A 146 5.77 -2.36 1.35
C ASP A 146 5.74 -1.78 2.77
N THR A 147 6.67 -0.87 3.08
CA THR A 147 6.66 -0.16 4.38
C THR A 147 5.45 0.78 4.43
N PRO A 148 4.37 0.44 5.16
CA PRO A 148 3.12 1.15 5.03
C PRO A 148 3.07 2.36 5.98
N SER A 149 2.18 3.30 5.68
CA SER A 149 1.98 4.46 6.54
C SER A 149 1.31 4.05 7.87
N PRO A 150 1.77 4.54 9.04
CA PRO A 150 1.06 4.40 10.32
C PRO A 150 -0.38 4.93 10.32
N PHE A 151 -0.71 5.82 9.38
CA PHE A 151 -2.07 6.32 9.17
C PHE A 151 -2.90 5.50 8.17
N GLN A 152 -2.32 4.49 7.51
CA GLN A 152 -2.96 3.80 6.37
C GLN A 152 -4.37 3.33 6.70
N HIS A 153 -4.56 2.62 7.82
CA HIS A 153 -5.87 2.12 8.27
C HIS A 153 -6.99 3.18 8.42
N TYR A 154 -6.68 4.49 8.47
CA TYR A 154 -7.70 5.55 8.46
C TYR A 154 -8.45 5.65 7.12
N TRP A 155 -7.97 5.00 6.07
CA TRP A 155 -8.66 4.96 4.78
C TRP A 155 -10.12 4.50 4.92
N SER A 156 -10.38 3.48 5.75
CA SER A 156 -11.71 2.91 5.95
C SER A 156 -12.63 3.88 6.69
N LEU A 157 -12.07 4.64 7.65
CA LEU A 157 -12.77 5.75 8.32
C LEU A 157 -13.10 6.86 7.32
N GLY A 158 -12.21 7.17 6.39
CA GLY A 158 -12.47 8.11 5.30
C GLY A 158 -13.71 7.71 4.50
N VAL A 159 -13.77 6.45 4.07
CA VAL A 159 -14.94 5.90 3.36
C VAL A 159 -16.22 5.98 4.22
N GLU A 160 -16.16 5.59 5.49
CA GLU A 160 -17.33 5.65 6.39
C GLU A 160 -17.83 7.08 6.63
N GLU A 161 -16.94 8.04 6.88
CA GLU A 161 -17.35 9.43 7.14
C GLU A 161 -17.86 10.11 5.86
N GLN A 162 -17.26 9.83 4.70
CA GLN A 162 -17.80 10.29 3.41
C GLN A 162 -19.21 9.72 3.18
N PHE A 163 -19.42 8.44 3.50
CA PHE A 163 -20.75 7.83 3.51
C PHE A 163 -21.68 8.54 4.50
N TYR A 164 -21.26 8.78 5.74
CA TYR A 164 -22.09 9.48 6.74
C TYR A 164 -22.47 10.89 6.30
N LEU A 165 -21.60 11.58 5.55
CA LEU A 165 -21.90 12.89 4.99
C LEU A 165 -22.96 12.80 3.88
N LEU A 166 -22.77 11.91 2.90
CA LEU A 166 -23.61 11.84 1.70
C LEU A 166 -24.95 11.14 1.93
N TRP A 167 -25.00 10.07 2.72
CA TRP A 167 -26.17 9.21 2.85
C TRP A 167 -27.42 9.92 3.40
N PRO A 168 -27.35 10.72 4.48
CA PRO A 168 -28.51 11.47 4.98
C PRO A 168 -29.09 12.42 3.95
N VAL A 169 -28.24 13.10 3.17
CA VAL A 169 -28.66 14.02 2.12
C VAL A 169 -29.43 13.29 1.03
N LEU A 170 -28.93 12.11 0.60
CA LEU A 170 -29.63 11.27 -0.37
C LEU A 170 -31.00 10.80 0.16
N ILE A 171 -31.07 10.34 1.42
CA ILE A 171 -32.33 9.92 2.04
C ILE A 171 -33.33 11.08 2.13
N ILE A 172 -32.89 12.28 2.52
CA ILE A 172 -33.74 13.49 2.52
C ILE A 172 -34.23 13.80 1.11
N GLY A 173 -33.35 13.74 0.10
CA GLY A 173 -33.69 13.99 -1.30
C GLY A 173 -34.78 13.04 -1.82
N VAL A 174 -34.66 11.74 -1.52
CA VAL A 174 -35.69 10.75 -1.86
C VAL A 174 -36.99 11.04 -1.12
N ALA A 175 -36.93 11.33 0.18
CA ALA A 175 -38.12 11.65 0.97
C ALA A 175 -38.86 12.87 0.41
N TRP A 176 -38.12 13.92 0.02
CA TRP A 176 -38.65 15.11 -0.62
C TRP A 176 -39.29 14.81 -1.98
N LEU A 177 -38.62 14.00 -2.81
CA LEU A 177 -39.10 13.63 -4.14
C LEU A 177 -40.39 12.79 -4.09
N VAL A 178 -40.46 11.82 -3.17
CA VAL A 178 -41.65 10.96 -2.95
C VAL A 178 -42.86 11.81 -2.56
N ARG A 179 -42.65 12.85 -1.75
CA ARG A 179 -43.70 13.79 -1.35
C ARG A 179 -44.16 14.66 -2.52
N ARG A 180 -43.21 15.16 -3.33
CA ARG A 180 -43.48 16.02 -4.50
C ARG A 180 -44.19 15.30 -5.64
N LEU A 181 -43.75 14.11 -6.02
CA LEU A 181 -44.22 13.45 -7.25
C LEU A 181 -45.52 12.65 -7.09
N ARG A 182 -45.95 12.31 -5.87
CA ARG A 182 -47.08 11.36 -5.68
C ARG A 182 -48.00 11.64 -4.48
N GLY A 183 -47.81 12.72 -3.72
CA GLY A 183 -48.45 12.83 -2.39
C GLY A 183 -48.14 11.61 -1.51
N GLY A 184 -47.04 10.90 -1.81
CA GLY A 184 -46.76 9.58 -1.30
C GLY A 184 -46.24 9.62 0.13
N ASP A 185 -46.49 8.54 0.87
CA ASP A 185 -46.02 8.38 2.23
C ASP A 185 -44.49 8.16 2.26
N PRO A 186 -43.68 9.11 2.79
CA PRO A 186 -42.23 8.98 2.88
C PRO A 186 -41.78 7.89 3.86
N SER A 187 -42.72 7.26 4.59
CA SER A 187 -42.45 6.09 5.44
C SER A 187 -42.24 4.80 4.64
N ARG A 188 -42.68 4.74 3.36
CA ARG A 188 -42.51 3.57 2.51
C ARG A 188 -41.03 3.33 2.23
N THR A 189 -40.55 2.10 2.45
CA THR A 189 -39.12 1.77 2.33
C THR A 189 -38.64 1.53 0.89
N TRP A 190 -39.54 1.21 -0.04
CA TRP A 190 -39.18 0.82 -1.41
C TRP A 190 -38.43 1.90 -2.23
N PRO A 191 -38.71 3.22 -2.13
CA PRO A 191 -37.98 4.22 -2.91
C PRO A 191 -36.52 4.30 -2.49
N TYR A 192 -36.27 4.21 -1.18
CA TYR A 192 -34.92 4.14 -0.64
C TYR A 192 -34.24 2.84 -1.06
N ALA A 193 -34.94 1.70 -1.00
CA ALA A 193 -34.39 0.41 -1.45
C ALA A 193 -34.03 0.42 -2.95
N ALA A 194 -34.84 1.06 -3.80
CA ALA A 194 -34.54 1.24 -5.22
C ALA A 194 -33.28 2.09 -5.45
N LEU A 195 -33.15 3.22 -4.73
CA LEU A 195 -31.93 4.04 -4.79
C LEU A 195 -30.71 3.26 -4.33
N LEU A 196 -30.79 2.58 -3.19
CA LEU A 196 -29.67 1.80 -2.64
C LEU A 196 -29.30 0.63 -3.55
N GLY A 197 -30.28 -0.02 -4.15
CA GLY A 197 -30.06 -1.07 -5.15
C GLY A 197 -29.33 -0.53 -6.38
N LEU A 198 -29.75 0.62 -6.92
CA LEU A 198 -29.10 1.25 -8.07
C LEU A 198 -27.66 1.68 -7.76
N LEU A 199 -27.46 2.42 -6.66
CA LEU A 199 -26.12 2.87 -6.25
C LEU A 199 -25.22 1.69 -5.89
N GLY A 200 -25.76 0.67 -5.23
CA GLY A 200 -25.05 -0.55 -4.89
C GLY A 200 -24.64 -1.34 -6.14
N ALA A 201 -25.53 -1.49 -7.13
CA ALA A 201 -25.22 -2.16 -8.38
C ALA A 201 -24.15 -1.40 -9.20
N ALA A 202 -24.25 -0.08 -9.28
CA ALA A 202 -23.24 0.75 -9.95
C ALA A 202 -21.88 0.68 -9.24
N SER A 203 -21.88 0.73 -7.91
CA SER A 203 -20.68 0.61 -7.08
C SER A 203 -20.02 -0.77 -7.20
N LEU A 204 -20.81 -1.86 -7.21
CA LEU A 204 -20.31 -3.22 -7.44
C LEU A 204 -19.74 -3.35 -8.87
N GLY A 205 -20.42 -2.82 -9.88
CA GLY A 205 -19.91 -2.80 -11.26
C GLY A 205 -18.56 -2.09 -11.37
N ALA A 206 -18.43 -0.92 -10.73
CA ALA A 206 -17.17 -0.20 -10.64
C ALA A 206 -16.10 -1.00 -9.89
N ALA A 207 -16.45 -1.67 -8.78
CA ALA A 207 -15.54 -2.52 -8.03
C ALA A 207 -15.00 -3.67 -8.88
N LEU A 208 -15.86 -4.36 -9.63
CA LEU A 208 -15.47 -5.45 -10.53
C LEU A 208 -14.52 -4.97 -11.63
N TRP A 209 -14.82 -3.82 -12.24
CA TRP A 209 -13.96 -3.25 -13.27
C TRP A 209 -12.61 -2.79 -12.71
N TRP A 210 -12.63 -1.90 -11.70
CA TRP A 210 -11.43 -1.24 -11.20
C TRP A 210 -10.51 -2.22 -10.45
N THR A 211 -11.02 -3.31 -9.87
CA THR A 211 -10.16 -4.35 -9.29
C THR A 211 -9.17 -4.90 -10.32
N HIS A 212 -9.52 -4.87 -11.61
CA HIS A 212 -8.66 -5.31 -12.70
C HIS A 212 -7.81 -4.19 -13.34
N THR A 213 -8.35 -2.97 -13.47
CA THR A 213 -7.67 -1.87 -14.17
C THR A 213 -6.94 -0.88 -13.25
N SER A 214 -7.36 -0.75 -12.00
CA SER A 214 -6.79 0.19 -11.02
C SER A 214 -7.00 -0.33 -9.58
N PRO A 215 -6.22 -1.34 -9.13
CA PRO A 215 -6.44 -2.02 -7.86
C PRO A 215 -6.42 -1.10 -6.63
N SER A 216 -5.50 -0.13 -6.57
CA SER A 216 -5.40 0.82 -5.45
C SER A 216 -6.69 1.65 -5.31
N TRP A 217 -7.24 2.13 -6.43
CA TRP A 217 -8.50 2.86 -6.45
C TRP A 217 -9.70 1.97 -6.12
N ALA A 218 -9.69 0.72 -6.60
CA ALA A 218 -10.73 -0.25 -6.25
C ALA A 218 -10.80 -0.55 -4.75
N PHE A 219 -9.63 -0.63 -4.10
CA PHE A 219 -9.52 -0.96 -2.69
C PHE A 219 -9.92 0.21 -1.79
N PHE A 220 -9.39 1.41 -2.04
CA PHE A 220 -9.53 2.54 -1.11
C PHE A 220 -10.73 3.47 -1.37
N SER A 221 -11.33 3.47 -2.56
CA SER A 221 -12.28 4.52 -2.93
C SER A 221 -13.71 4.25 -2.44
N LEU A 222 -14.44 5.30 -2.02
CA LEU A 222 -15.88 5.16 -1.70
C LEU A 222 -16.70 4.62 -2.88
N PRO A 223 -16.53 5.08 -4.15
CA PRO A 223 -17.32 4.58 -5.27
C PRO A 223 -17.30 3.06 -5.45
N THR A 224 -16.19 2.40 -5.16
CA THR A 224 -16.04 0.93 -5.31
C THR A 224 -16.40 0.16 -4.05
N ARG A 225 -16.54 0.84 -2.90
CA ARG A 225 -16.86 0.24 -1.60
C ARG A 225 -18.28 0.53 -1.12
N ALA A 226 -18.98 1.48 -1.76
CA ALA A 226 -20.32 1.92 -1.38
C ALA A 226 -21.40 0.81 -1.44
N TRP A 227 -21.22 -0.21 -2.27
CA TRP A 227 -22.16 -1.34 -2.38
C TRP A 227 -22.25 -2.16 -1.09
N GLU A 228 -21.19 -2.23 -0.29
CA GLU A 228 -21.14 -2.95 0.99
C GLU A 228 -22.05 -2.24 2.02
N LEU A 229 -21.95 -0.91 2.06
CA LEU A 229 -22.82 -0.04 2.85
C LEU A 229 -24.28 -0.12 2.36
N ALA A 230 -24.49 -0.14 1.04
CA ALA A 230 -25.80 -0.29 0.44
C ALA A 230 -26.44 -1.65 0.79
N ALA A 231 -25.68 -2.74 0.76
CA ALA A 231 -26.14 -4.08 1.15
C ALA A 231 -26.65 -4.10 2.60
N GLY A 232 -25.88 -3.51 3.54
CA GLY A 232 -26.32 -3.31 4.91
C GLY A 232 -27.61 -2.50 5.00
N GLY A 233 -27.70 -1.40 4.23
CA GLY A 233 -28.90 -0.57 4.16
C GLY A 233 -30.13 -1.32 3.65
N LEU A 234 -29.98 -2.14 2.60
CA LEU A 234 -31.05 -2.99 2.07
C LEU A 234 -31.54 -4.01 3.12
N VAL A 235 -30.63 -4.62 3.87
CA VAL A 235 -30.98 -5.50 5.01
C VAL A 235 -31.79 -4.74 6.06
N ALA A 236 -31.45 -3.48 6.34
CA ALA A 236 -32.20 -2.65 7.30
C ALA A 236 -33.62 -2.33 6.81
N LEU A 237 -33.79 -2.00 5.52
CA LEU A 237 -35.09 -1.68 4.92
C LEU A 237 -36.02 -2.89 4.78
N SER A 238 -35.44 -4.09 4.76
CA SER A 238 -36.14 -5.37 4.69
C SER A 238 -36.23 -6.10 6.05
N ALA A 239 -35.80 -5.46 7.15
CA ALA A 239 -35.76 -6.08 8.48
C ALA A 239 -37.12 -6.57 8.99
N SER A 240 -38.22 -5.91 8.58
CA SER A 240 -39.58 -6.31 8.99
C SER A 240 -40.02 -7.65 8.39
N GLN A 241 -39.49 -7.99 7.22
CA GLN A 241 -39.75 -9.22 6.50
C GLN A 241 -38.94 -10.36 7.13
N TRP A 242 -37.67 -10.10 7.45
CA TRP A 242 -36.77 -11.10 8.05
C TRP A 242 -37.18 -11.51 9.46
N ARG A 243 -37.80 -10.60 10.24
CA ARG A 243 -38.39 -10.92 11.55
C ARG A 243 -39.49 -11.99 11.50
N LYS A 244 -40.06 -12.26 10.33
CA LYS A 244 -41.11 -13.28 10.13
C LYS A 244 -40.54 -14.69 9.88
N LEU A 245 -39.22 -14.82 9.70
CA LEU A 245 -38.59 -16.12 9.52
C LEU A 245 -38.79 -17.00 10.77
N SER A 246 -39.08 -18.28 10.55
CA SER A 246 -39.11 -19.25 11.64
C SER A 246 -37.71 -19.48 12.21
N LEU A 247 -37.63 -19.94 13.46
CA LEU A 247 -36.37 -20.02 14.20
C LEU A 247 -35.31 -20.91 13.53
N LEU A 248 -35.72 -22.02 12.91
CA LEU A 248 -34.79 -22.97 12.31
C LEU A 248 -34.08 -22.39 11.06
N PRO A 249 -34.78 -21.92 10.00
CA PRO A 249 -34.14 -21.24 8.88
C PRO A 249 -33.30 -20.04 9.31
N ALA A 250 -33.78 -19.23 10.26
CA ALA A 250 -33.03 -18.08 10.74
C ALA A 250 -31.74 -18.47 11.48
N THR A 251 -31.75 -19.60 12.20
CA THR A 251 -30.57 -20.16 12.86
C THR A 251 -29.55 -20.69 11.84
N ILE A 252 -30.01 -21.41 10.81
CA ILE A 252 -29.17 -21.93 9.72
C ILE A 252 -28.51 -20.77 8.97
N VAL A 253 -29.30 -19.76 8.59
CA VAL A 253 -28.82 -18.55 7.92
C VAL A 253 -27.77 -17.82 8.76
N GLY A 254 -28.02 -17.63 10.06
CA GLY A 254 -27.09 -16.94 10.95
C GLY A 254 -25.76 -17.67 11.12
N TRP A 255 -25.78 -18.99 11.30
CA TRP A 255 -24.56 -19.80 11.40
C TRP A 255 -23.83 -19.93 10.06
N GLY A 256 -24.57 -20.08 8.96
CA GLY A 256 -24.01 -20.08 7.61
C GLY A 256 -23.27 -18.78 7.31
N GLY A 257 -23.81 -17.63 7.72
CA GLY A 257 -23.13 -16.34 7.62
C GLY A 257 -21.81 -16.29 8.41
N LEU A 258 -21.81 -16.76 9.66
CA LEU A 258 -20.57 -16.84 10.47
C LEU A 258 -19.54 -17.79 9.88
N ALA A 259 -19.98 -18.96 9.39
CA ALA A 259 -19.10 -19.91 8.72
C ALA A 259 -18.48 -19.30 7.47
N LEU A 260 -19.26 -18.56 6.67
CA LEU A 260 -18.78 -17.86 5.49
C LEU A 260 -17.72 -16.81 5.83
N LEU A 261 -17.92 -16.03 6.91
CA LEU A 261 -16.91 -15.10 7.41
C LEU A 261 -15.61 -15.81 7.82
N LEU A 262 -15.72 -16.93 8.54
CA LEU A 262 -14.55 -17.72 8.96
C LEU A 262 -13.79 -18.31 7.77
N VAL A 263 -14.49 -18.87 6.79
CA VAL A 263 -13.90 -19.37 5.54
C VAL A 263 -13.22 -18.24 4.80
N THR A 264 -13.86 -17.07 4.68
CA THR A 264 -13.27 -15.91 4.01
C THR A 264 -11.97 -15.47 4.70
N CYS A 265 -11.95 -15.38 6.04
CA CYS A 265 -10.76 -15.01 6.80
C CYS A 265 -9.56 -15.97 6.63
N THR A 266 -9.82 -17.24 6.31
CA THR A 266 -8.79 -18.29 6.23
C THR A 266 -8.39 -18.66 4.80
N GLN A 267 -9.28 -18.44 3.83
CA GLN A 267 -9.06 -18.82 2.44
C GLN A 267 -8.67 -17.64 1.54
N LEU A 268 -9.15 -16.43 1.84
CA LEU A 268 -8.66 -15.24 1.14
C LEU A 268 -7.29 -14.85 1.67
N ASN A 269 -6.52 -14.16 0.85
CA ASN A 269 -5.14 -13.77 1.15
C ASN A 269 -4.76 -12.49 0.41
N ALA A 270 -3.51 -12.05 0.58
CA ALA A 270 -2.96 -10.87 -0.11
C ALA A 270 -3.03 -10.94 -1.64
N TYR A 271 -3.18 -12.16 -2.17
CA TYR A 271 -3.16 -12.47 -3.59
C TYR A 271 -4.52 -12.49 -4.24
N THR A 272 -5.58 -12.39 -3.43
CA THR A 272 -6.95 -12.34 -3.92
C THR A 272 -7.21 -10.95 -4.50
N PRO A 273 -7.61 -10.80 -5.78
CA PRO A 273 -8.02 -9.51 -6.31
C PRO A 273 -9.21 -8.97 -5.51
N TYR A 274 -9.00 -7.85 -4.80
CA TYR A 274 -9.95 -7.32 -3.83
C TYR A 274 -10.28 -5.83 -4.08
N PRO A 275 -11.53 -5.37 -3.89
CA PRO A 275 -12.74 -6.13 -3.48
C PRO A 275 -13.20 -7.19 -4.48
N GLY A 276 -13.24 -6.87 -5.78
CA GLY A 276 -13.65 -7.78 -6.85
C GLY A 276 -14.91 -8.59 -6.53
N THR A 277 -14.98 -9.82 -7.06
CA THR A 277 -16.01 -10.80 -6.70
C THR A 277 -15.80 -11.40 -5.32
N ALA A 278 -14.57 -11.42 -4.82
CA ALA A 278 -14.21 -12.02 -3.53
C ALA A 278 -14.92 -11.34 -2.35
N ALA A 279 -15.11 -10.02 -2.40
CA ALA A 279 -15.82 -9.24 -1.39
C ALA A 279 -17.32 -9.59 -1.28
N LEU A 280 -17.91 -10.31 -2.25
CA LEU A 280 -19.27 -10.87 -2.10
C LEU A 280 -19.36 -11.81 -0.90
N LEU A 281 -18.32 -12.60 -0.63
CA LEU A 281 -18.33 -13.58 0.46
C LEU A 281 -18.46 -12.92 1.84
N PRO A 282 -17.61 -11.95 2.26
CA PRO A 282 -17.77 -11.30 3.55
C PRO A 282 -19.02 -10.43 3.64
N VAL A 283 -19.46 -9.81 2.54
CA VAL A 283 -20.66 -8.96 2.54
C VAL A 283 -21.93 -9.80 2.69
N LEU A 284 -22.06 -10.88 1.93
CA LEU A 284 -23.17 -11.83 2.07
C LEU A 284 -23.12 -12.52 3.44
N GLY A 285 -21.93 -12.94 3.89
CA GLY A 285 -21.74 -13.54 5.21
C GLY A 285 -22.26 -12.62 6.32
N THR A 286 -21.86 -11.35 6.28
CA THR A 286 -22.33 -10.33 7.24
C THR A 286 -23.84 -10.10 7.14
N ALA A 287 -24.39 -9.97 5.93
CA ALA A 287 -25.82 -9.79 5.71
C ALA A 287 -26.62 -10.98 6.28
N LEU A 288 -26.19 -12.21 6.04
CA LEU A 288 -26.82 -13.44 6.55
C LEU A 288 -26.80 -13.49 8.09
N VAL A 289 -25.69 -13.11 8.73
CA VAL A 289 -25.63 -13.00 10.20
C VAL A 289 -26.65 -12.00 10.72
N ILE A 290 -26.72 -10.79 10.12
CA ILE A 290 -27.65 -9.75 10.55
C ILE A 290 -29.10 -10.21 10.36
N VAL A 291 -29.43 -10.79 9.20
CA VAL A 291 -30.75 -11.34 8.86
C VAL A 291 -31.16 -12.44 9.84
N GLY A 292 -30.32 -13.46 10.06
CA GLY A 292 -30.59 -14.53 11.02
C GLY A 292 -30.82 -14.00 12.44
N GLY A 293 -30.04 -12.99 12.85
CA GLY A 293 -30.20 -12.31 14.14
C GLY A 293 -31.50 -11.51 14.28
N THR A 294 -32.15 -11.09 13.19
CA THR A 294 -33.44 -10.35 13.28
C THR A 294 -34.56 -11.22 13.85
N ALA A 295 -34.58 -12.52 13.54
CA ALA A 295 -35.59 -13.46 14.00
C ALA A 295 -35.15 -14.26 15.24
N THR A 296 -33.87 -14.64 15.34
CA THR A 296 -33.37 -15.47 16.45
C THR A 296 -33.02 -14.68 17.72
N GLY A 297 -32.69 -13.39 17.60
CA GLY A 297 -32.23 -12.59 18.72
C GLY A 297 -30.98 -13.16 19.40
N GLY A 298 -31.11 -13.58 20.66
CA GLY A 298 -30.02 -14.21 21.43
C GLY A 298 -29.80 -15.71 21.15
N LEU A 299 -30.64 -16.33 20.32
CA LEU A 299 -30.54 -17.74 19.93
C LEU A 299 -29.70 -17.91 18.65
N GLY A 300 -29.48 -19.15 18.20
CA GLY A 300 -28.66 -19.44 17.02
C GLY A 300 -27.22 -18.90 17.15
N ALA A 301 -26.74 -18.21 16.12
CA ALA A 301 -25.45 -17.50 16.13
C ALA A 301 -25.35 -16.46 17.27
N GLY A 302 -26.49 -15.91 17.71
CA GLY A 302 -26.57 -15.01 18.86
C GLY A 302 -26.05 -15.61 20.16
N ARG A 303 -26.04 -16.94 20.32
CA ARG A 303 -25.46 -17.62 21.51
C ARG A 303 -23.96 -17.39 21.65
N LEU A 304 -23.26 -17.15 20.54
CA LEU A 304 -21.85 -16.77 20.51
C LEU A 304 -21.71 -15.26 20.57
N LEU A 305 -22.39 -14.54 19.67
CA LEU A 305 -22.20 -13.09 19.49
C LEU A 305 -22.71 -12.26 20.67
N CYS A 306 -23.74 -12.71 21.39
CA CYS A 306 -24.27 -11.99 22.55
C CYS A 306 -23.47 -12.24 23.84
N ARG A 307 -22.43 -13.09 23.84
CA ARG A 307 -21.62 -13.37 25.03
C ARG A 307 -21.00 -12.07 25.57
N PRO A 308 -20.88 -11.90 26.90
CA PRO A 308 -20.31 -10.69 27.50
C PRO A 308 -18.90 -10.36 26.98
N SER A 309 -18.07 -11.38 26.74
CA SER A 309 -16.72 -11.22 26.17
C SER A 309 -16.75 -10.67 24.75
N MET A 310 -17.56 -11.25 23.86
CA MET A 310 -17.74 -10.75 22.49
C MET A 310 -18.26 -9.31 22.48
N ARG A 311 -19.22 -8.99 23.35
CA ARG A 311 -19.72 -7.62 23.47
C ARG A 311 -18.68 -6.66 24.03
N ALA A 312 -17.83 -7.09 24.96
CA ALA A 312 -16.74 -6.26 25.49
C ALA A 312 -15.74 -5.91 24.39
N VAL A 313 -15.30 -6.89 23.59
CA VAL A 313 -14.45 -6.67 22.42
C VAL A 313 -15.16 -5.78 21.40
N GLY A 314 -16.45 -6.02 21.16
CA GLY A 314 -17.28 -5.22 20.26
C GLY A 314 -17.39 -3.74 20.68
N ARG A 315 -17.38 -3.46 21.98
CA ARG A 315 -17.38 -2.08 22.51
C ARG A 315 -16.05 -1.39 22.27
N VAL A 316 -14.93 -2.08 22.50
CA VAL A 316 -13.58 -1.50 22.32
C VAL A 316 -13.13 -1.48 20.85
N SER A 317 -13.81 -2.22 19.97
CA SER A 317 -13.44 -2.43 18.57
C SER A 317 -13.01 -1.18 17.81
N TYR A 318 -13.67 -0.04 18.03
CA TYR A 318 -13.31 1.21 17.37
C TYR A 318 -11.93 1.72 17.81
N SER A 319 -11.75 1.90 19.12
CA SER A 319 -10.46 2.35 19.67
C SER A 319 -9.34 1.35 19.39
N TRP A 320 -9.63 0.05 19.35
CA TRP A 320 -8.63 -0.97 19.05
C TRP A 320 -8.23 -0.96 17.57
N TYR A 321 -9.20 -0.77 16.68
CA TYR A 321 -8.91 -0.54 15.26
C TYR A 321 -8.04 0.70 15.03
N LEU A 322 -8.15 1.75 15.86
CA LEU A 322 -7.27 2.91 15.74
C LEU A 322 -5.84 2.62 16.23
N TRP A 323 -5.68 1.95 17.37
CA TRP A 323 -4.37 1.74 17.98
C TRP A 323 -3.56 0.60 17.36
N HIS A 324 -4.20 -0.45 16.84
CA HIS A 324 -3.49 -1.69 16.45
C HIS A 324 -2.41 -1.43 15.40
N TRP A 325 -2.71 -0.65 14.37
CA TRP A 325 -1.83 -0.44 13.23
C TRP A 325 -0.60 0.43 13.56
N PRO A 326 -0.74 1.66 14.11
CA PRO A 326 0.42 2.48 14.44
C PRO A 326 1.30 1.81 15.50
N VAL A 327 0.73 1.06 16.45
CA VAL A 327 1.52 0.32 17.45
C VAL A 327 2.30 -0.83 16.78
N LEU A 328 1.68 -1.59 15.87
CA LEU A 328 2.36 -2.66 15.15
C LEU A 328 3.53 -2.15 14.28
N LEU A 329 3.42 -0.93 13.72
CA LEU A 329 4.45 -0.36 12.84
C LEU A 329 5.53 0.42 13.58
N LEU A 330 5.15 1.26 14.56
CA LEU A 330 6.09 2.16 15.22
C LEU A 330 6.83 1.50 16.39
N LEU A 331 6.23 0.52 17.08
CA LEU A 331 6.87 -0.12 18.22
C LEU A 331 8.17 -0.87 17.84
N PRO A 332 8.22 -1.65 16.75
CA PRO A 332 9.48 -2.27 16.30
C PRO A 332 10.55 -1.23 15.94
N ALA A 333 10.16 -0.15 15.24
CA ALA A 333 11.07 0.94 14.88
C ALA A 333 11.68 1.62 16.12
N LEU A 334 10.89 1.78 17.19
CA LEU A 334 11.35 2.36 18.46
C LEU A 334 12.24 1.40 19.28
N LEU A 335 12.06 0.09 19.15
CA LEU A 335 12.77 -0.92 19.94
C LEU A 335 14.02 -1.47 19.24
N GLY A 336 14.21 -1.22 17.94
CA GLY A 336 15.37 -1.69 17.18
C GLY A 336 15.42 -3.20 16.91
N GLU A 337 14.32 -3.92 17.15
CA GLU A 337 14.25 -5.38 17.06
C GLU A 337 13.43 -5.83 15.83
N PRO A 338 13.89 -6.84 15.07
CA PRO A 338 13.06 -7.46 14.03
C PRO A 338 11.80 -8.06 14.67
N ALA A 339 10.63 -7.62 14.21
CA ALA A 339 9.36 -7.99 14.81
C ALA A 339 8.93 -9.43 14.43
N GLY A 340 9.50 -10.41 15.11
CA GLY A 340 8.97 -11.78 15.11
C GLY A 340 7.51 -11.83 15.58
N LEU A 341 6.83 -12.96 15.35
CA LEU A 341 5.44 -13.15 15.79
C LEU A 341 5.21 -12.81 17.28
N PRO A 342 6.10 -13.14 18.24
CA PRO A 342 5.93 -12.76 19.64
C PRO A 342 5.86 -11.25 19.86
N ALA A 343 6.70 -10.47 19.18
CA ALA A 343 6.70 -9.02 19.28
C ALA A 343 5.41 -8.40 18.71
N ARG A 344 4.93 -8.92 17.57
CA ARG A 344 3.64 -8.49 16.97
C ARG A 344 2.43 -8.83 17.86
N LEU A 345 2.47 -9.97 18.55
CA LEU A 345 1.46 -10.33 19.54
C LEU A 345 1.51 -9.41 20.78
N ALA A 346 2.70 -9.09 21.28
CA ALA A 346 2.85 -8.14 22.38
C ALA A 346 2.32 -6.74 21.99
N ALA A 347 2.67 -6.25 20.79
CA ALA A 347 2.15 -5.00 20.23
C ALA A 347 0.62 -5.01 20.12
N THR A 348 0.03 -6.15 19.73
CA THR A 348 -1.42 -6.34 19.68
C THR A 348 -2.06 -6.20 21.07
N VAL A 349 -1.47 -6.79 22.11
CA VAL A 349 -1.95 -6.67 23.50
C VAL A 349 -1.81 -5.24 24.01
N VAL A 350 -0.67 -4.58 23.75
CA VAL A 350 -0.44 -3.17 24.09
C VAL A 350 -1.50 -2.27 23.45
N SER A 351 -1.77 -2.47 22.15
CA SER A 351 -2.80 -1.70 21.45
C SER A 351 -4.20 -1.91 22.01
N ALA A 352 -4.53 -3.12 22.48
CA ALA A 352 -5.80 -3.41 23.15
C ALA A 352 -5.90 -2.69 24.50
N GLY A 353 -4.82 -2.66 25.28
CA GLY A 353 -4.74 -1.91 26.53
C GLY A 353 -4.95 -0.40 26.31
N LEU A 354 -4.25 0.19 25.35
CA LEU A 354 -4.43 1.58 24.94
C LEU A 354 -5.86 1.88 24.47
N ALA A 355 -6.48 0.93 23.76
CA ALA A 355 -7.86 1.04 23.32
C ALA A 355 -8.86 1.04 24.48
N VAL A 356 -8.66 0.22 25.51
CA VAL A 356 -9.49 0.23 26.72
C VAL A 356 -9.35 1.56 27.45
N ILE A 357 -8.12 2.05 27.62
CA ILE A 357 -7.84 3.35 28.25
C ILE A 357 -8.54 4.47 27.47
N THR A 358 -8.38 4.50 26.14
CA THR A 358 -9.01 5.49 25.25
C THR A 358 -10.53 5.43 25.31
N LEU A 359 -11.10 4.22 25.35
CA LEU A 359 -12.55 4.03 25.48
C LEU A 359 -13.08 4.67 26.77
N HIS A 360 -12.40 4.46 27.89
CA HIS A 360 -12.86 4.96 29.19
C HIS A 360 -12.53 6.43 29.45
N LEU A 361 -11.38 6.92 29.00
CA LEU A 361 -10.91 8.28 29.29
C LEU A 361 -11.23 9.31 28.21
N VAL A 362 -11.50 8.87 26.96
CA VAL A 362 -11.72 9.78 25.83
C VAL A 362 -13.08 9.54 25.17
N GLU A 363 -13.33 8.31 24.69
CA GLU A 363 -14.55 8.00 23.92
C GLU A 363 -15.82 8.13 24.79
N ASN A 364 -15.87 7.46 25.95
CA ASN A 364 -17.05 7.45 26.81
C ASN A 364 -17.37 8.84 27.40
N PRO A 365 -16.39 9.62 27.88
CA PRO A 365 -16.65 10.99 28.33
C PRO A 365 -17.26 11.86 27.23
N GLY A 366 -16.71 11.85 26.00
CA GLY A 366 -17.28 12.58 24.87
C GLY A 366 -18.68 12.06 24.47
N ARG A 367 -18.84 10.74 24.41
CA ARG A 367 -20.10 10.08 24.02
C ARG A 367 -21.22 10.34 25.01
N PHE A 368 -20.94 10.38 26.30
CA PHE A 368 -21.96 10.44 27.36
C PHE A 368 -22.09 11.80 28.06
N ALA A 369 -21.19 12.75 27.81
CA ALA A 369 -21.27 14.11 28.36
C ALA A 369 -22.64 14.76 28.09
N ALA A 370 -23.32 15.17 29.16
CA ALA A 370 -24.66 15.75 29.08
C ALA A 370 -24.69 17.07 28.30
N ALA A 371 -23.61 17.86 28.35
CA ALA A 371 -23.49 19.11 27.60
C ALA A 371 -23.46 18.85 26.08
N LEU A 372 -22.65 17.90 25.63
CA LEU A 372 -22.54 17.54 24.21
C LEU A 372 -23.82 16.87 23.69
N ARG A 373 -24.41 15.97 24.48
CA ARG A 373 -25.66 15.28 24.10
C ARG A 373 -26.85 16.23 23.90
N ARG A 374 -26.88 17.35 24.62
CA ARG A 374 -27.96 18.35 24.55
C ARG A 374 -27.78 19.35 23.41
N SER A 375 -26.58 19.51 22.86
CA SER A 375 -26.29 20.50 21.84
C SER A 375 -25.52 19.91 20.66
N ALA A 376 -26.19 19.87 19.49
CA ALA A 376 -25.57 19.50 18.23
C ALA A 376 -24.38 20.42 17.90
N ARG A 377 -24.52 21.74 18.13
CA ARG A 377 -23.47 22.72 17.88
C ARG A 377 -22.24 22.47 18.75
N ALA A 378 -22.43 22.17 20.03
CA ALA A 378 -21.31 21.87 20.93
C ALA A 378 -20.61 20.57 20.52
N SER A 379 -21.37 19.53 20.14
CA SER A 379 -20.79 18.28 19.64
C SER A 379 -19.96 18.49 18.37
N LEU A 380 -20.47 19.30 17.43
CA LEU A 380 -19.77 19.62 16.19
C LEU A 380 -18.54 20.51 16.43
N ALA A 381 -18.62 21.47 17.35
CA ALA A 381 -17.49 22.32 17.72
C ALA A 381 -16.35 21.51 18.34
N VAL A 382 -16.64 20.62 19.30
CA VAL A 382 -15.64 19.72 19.89
C VAL A 382 -15.01 18.81 18.84
N ALA A 383 -15.81 18.30 17.91
CA ALA A 383 -15.32 17.52 16.80
C ALA A 383 -14.42 18.32 15.85
N GLY A 384 -14.80 19.56 15.51
CA GLY A 384 -13.97 20.46 14.73
C GLY A 384 -12.63 20.74 15.41
N VAL A 385 -12.65 20.98 16.73
CA VAL A 385 -11.42 21.15 17.54
C VAL A 385 -10.58 19.86 17.55
N ALA A 386 -11.20 18.69 17.69
CA ALA A 386 -10.49 17.40 17.68
C ALA A 386 -9.80 17.15 16.32
N SER A 387 -10.50 17.33 15.20
CA SER A 387 -9.91 17.23 13.86
C SER A 387 -8.83 18.28 13.62
N ALA A 388 -9.05 19.52 14.08
CA ALA A 388 -8.06 20.59 14.00
C ALA A 388 -6.83 20.31 14.87
N ALA A 389 -6.97 19.58 15.98
CA ALA A 389 -5.83 19.18 16.81
C ALA A 389 -4.92 18.20 16.07
N THR A 390 -5.46 17.19 15.38
CA THR A 390 -4.64 16.27 14.57
C THR A 390 -4.00 16.97 13.39
N ALA A 391 -4.78 17.74 12.62
CA ALA A 391 -4.25 18.51 11.50
C ALA A 391 -3.19 19.52 11.96
N GLY A 392 -3.47 20.24 13.05
CA GLY A 392 -2.57 21.19 13.69
C GLY A 392 -1.29 20.53 14.19
N ALA A 393 -1.37 19.37 14.86
CA ALA A 393 -0.20 18.61 15.26
C ALA A 393 0.65 18.19 14.05
N CYS A 394 0.02 17.69 12.98
CA CYS A 394 0.74 17.34 11.74
C CYS A 394 1.41 18.57 11.11
N LEU A 395 0.71 19.71 11.05
CA LEU A 395 1.24 20.96 10.51
C LEU A 395 2.39 21.51 11.37
N VAL A 396 2.24 21.52 12.69
CA VAL A 396 3.30 21.94 13.63
C VAL A 396 4.52 21.05 13.45
N LEU A 397 4.34 19.73 13.42
CA LEU A 397 5.45 18.79 13.22
C LEU A 397 6.09 18.95 11.83
N LEU A 398 5.34 19.23 10.78
CA LEU A 398 5.87 19.53 9.44
C LEU A 398 6.69 20.84 9.39
N ASN A 399 6.42 21.79 10.28
CA ASN A 399 7.20 23.02 10.44
C ASN A 399 8.44 22.79 11.31
N VAL A 400 8.33 21.98 12.38
CA VAL A 400 9.43 21.66 13.29
C VAL A 400 10.44 20.67 12.68
N LEU A 401 9.97 19.78 11.80
CA LEU A 401 10.81 18.90 10.99
C LEU A 401 10.92 19.50 9.59
N PRO A 402 11.81 20.47 9.34
CA PRO A 402 11.97 21.05 8.01
C PRO A 402 12.32 19.96 6.99
N VAL A 403 12.16 20.29 5.70
CA VAL A 403 12.66 19.41 4.63
C VAL A 403 14.14 19.15 4.91
N PRO A 404 14.58 17.88 5.07
CA PRO A 404 15.97 17.59 5.34
C PRO A 404 16.79 18.00 4.12
N VAL A 405 17.73 18.92 4.33
CA VAL A 405 18.69 19.38 3.33
C VAL A 405 20.07 19.13 3.90
N GLY A 406 21.01 18.72 3.05
CA GLY A 406 22.41 18.68 3.45
C GLY A 406 22.86 20.06 3.94
N HIS A 407 23.77 20.06 4.90
CA HIS A 407 24.38 21.26 5.49
C HIS A 407 25.92 21.18 5.52
N GLY A 408 26.48 20.09 5.00
CA GLY A 408 27.91 19.92 4.82
C GLY A 408 28.44 20.83 3.71
N VAL A 409 29.77 20.96 3.65
CA VAL A 409 30.46 21.72 2.61
C VAL A 409 29.99 21.26 1.23
N ALA A 410 29.65 22.22 0.36
CA ALA A 410 29.25 21.92 -1.00
C ALA A 410 30.36 21.11 -1.71
N ALA A 411 29.98 19.97 -2.28
CA ALA A 411 30.91 19.09 -2.97
C ALA A 411 30.89 19.37 -4.49
N SER A 412 32.02 19.20 -5.16
CA SER A 412 32.04 19.20 -6.62
C SER A 412 31.39 17.92 -7.16
N ARG A 413 30.65 18.03 -8.27
CA ARG A 413 30.22 16.85 -9.02
C ARG A 413 31.46 16.05 -9.42
N ALA A 414 31.42 14.73 -9.23
CA ALA A 414 32.48 13.87 -9.71
C ALA A 414 32.59 14.03 -11.24
N ASN A 415 33.81 14.10 -11.75
CA ASN A 415 34.07 14.29 -13.17
C ASN A 415 34.64 12.99 -13.73
N ILE A 416 33.78 12.19 -14.35
CA ILE A 416 34.18 10.99 -15.09
C ILE A 416 34.08 11.34 -16.56
N VAL A 417 35.17 11.19 -17.29
CA VAL A 417 35.23 11.50 -18.72
C VAL A 417 35.87 10.34 -19.49
N ALA A 418 35.44 10.18 -20.74
CA ALA A 418 36.13 9.29 -21.67
C ALA A 418 37.51 9.89 -22.00
N LEU A 419 38.57 9.18 -21.65
CA LEU A 419 39.94 9.59 -21.92
C LEU A 419 40.51 8.77 -23.09
N PRO A 420 41.40 9.34 -23.91
CA PRO A 420 42.11 8.58 -24.93
C PRO A 420 42.90 7.44 -24.27
N PRO A 421 42.83 6.21 -24.81
CA PRO A 421 43.56 5.10 -24.24
C PRO A 421 45.06 5.38 -24.31
N PRO A 422 45.81 5.22 -23.20
CA PRO A 422 47.26 5.36 -23.22
C PRO A 422 47.87 4.33 -24.17
N ALA A 423 49.07 4.62 -24.69
CA ALA A 423 49.87 3.61 -25.37
C ALA A 423 50.25 2.53 -24.35
N ALA A 424 49.53 1.41 -24.36
CA ALA A 424 49.60 0.36 -23.34
C ALA A 424 49.75 -1.03 -23.96
N ALA A 425 50.10 -2.02 -23.13
CA ALA A 425 50.26 -3.42 -23.51
C ALA A 425 48.93 -4.19 -23.70
N VAL A 426 47.78 -3.55 -23.45
CA VAL A 426 46.43 -4.12 -23.60
C VAL A 426 45.70 -3.48 -24.77
N SER A 427 44.57 -4.05 -25.19
CA SER A 427 43.75 -3.44 -26.25
C SER A 427 43.29 -2.03 -25.85
N PRO A 428 43.09 -1.11 -26.81
CA PRO A 428 42.59 0.24 -26.54
C PRO A 428 41.28 0.25 -25.74
N GLN A 429 40.39 -0.71 -26.01
CA GLN A 429 39.10 -0.87 -25.33
C GLN A 429 39.28 -1.27 -23.86
N GLU A 430 40.19 -2.22 -23.58
CA GLU A 430 40.48 -2.64 -22.22
C GLU A 430 41.16 -1.51 -21.42
N ALA A 431 42.08 -0.77 -22.04
CA ALA A 431 42.68 0.42 -21.44
C ALA A 431 41.63 1.49 -21.08
N ALA A 432 40.66 1.73 -21.97
CA ALA A 432 39.57 2.68 -21.72
C ALA A 432 38.69 2.26 -20.54
N VAL A 433 38.33 0.97 -20.44
CA VAL A 433 37.57 0.42 -19.30
C VAL A 433 38.35 0.62 -18.00
N GLN A 434 39.64 0.24 -17.97
CA GLN A 434 40.48 0.37 -16.76
C GLN A 434 40.60 1.82 -16.30
N GLN A 435 40.75 2.76 -17.24
CA GLN A 435 40.87 4.19 -16.95
C GLN A 435 39.55 4.80 -16.45
N ALA A 436 38.42 4.41 -17.05
CA ALA A 436 37.10 4.86 -16.60
C ALA A 436 36.78 4.34 -15.18
N PHE A 437 37.04 3.06 -14.89
CA PHE A 437 36.89 2.49 -13.54
C PHE A 437 37.85 3.13 -12.54
N ALA A 438 39.08 3.47 -12.94
CA ALA A 438 40.03 4.15 -12.06
C ALA A 438 39.51 5.54 -11.62
N GLN A 439 38.89 6.30 -12.53
CA GLN A 439 38.24 7.58 -12.18
C GLN A 439 37.11 7.40 -11.17
N VAL A 440 36.27 6.38 -11.34
CA VAL A 440 35.17 6.08 -10.40
C VAL A 440 35.70 5.67 -9.04
N ARG A 441 36.71 4.77 -8.99
CA ARG A 441 37.35 4.37 -7.72
C ARG A 441 37.98 5.56 -6.98
N ALA A 442 38.58 6.51 -7.69
CA ALA A 442 39.09 7.73 -7.07
C ALA A 442 37.96 8.60 -6.49
N ALA A 443 36.84 8.72 -7.20
CA ALA A 443 35.66 9.42 -6.69
C ALA A 443 35.05 8.72 -5.46
N LEU A 444 34.96 7.39 -5.47
CA LEU A 444 34.49 6.58 -4.34
C LEU A 444 35.42 6.66 -3.13
N ALA A 445 36.73 6.67 -3.34
CA ALA A 445 37.71 6.85 -2.27
C ALA A 445 37.56 8.23 -1.60
N THR A 446 37.27 9.27 -2.39
CA THR A 446 36.96 10.60 -1.87
C THR A 446 35.63 10.59 -1.09
N ALA A 447 34.61 9.93 -1.64
CA ALA A 447 33.29 9.79 -1.01
C ALA A 447 33.34 9.04 0.33
N ALA A 448 34.24 8.07 0.49
CA ALA A 448 34.43 7.36 1.77
C ALA A 448 34.87 8.29 2.92
N GLY A 449 35.49 9.43 2.60
CA GLY A 449 35.85 10.46 3.58
C GLY A 449 34.73 11.45 3.91
N LEU A 450 33.58 11.37 3.23
CA LEU A 450 32.48 12.31 3.42
C LEU A 450 31.81 12.07 4.78
N ARG A 451 31.83 13.10 5.63
CA ARG A 451 31.18 13.06 6.95
C ARG A 451 29.76 13.61 6.88
N GLN A 452 29.59 14.83 6.41
CA GLN A 452 28.28 15.48 6.35
C GLN A 452 27.67 15.38 4.95
N VAL A 453 26.34 15.33 4.87
CA VAL A 453 25.60 15.40 3.60
C VAL A 453 25.82 16.78 2.97
N PRO A 454 26.35 16.88 1.73
CA PRO A 454 26.64 18.15 1.07
C PRO A 454 25.39 19.02 0.90
N SER A 455 25.54 20.32 1.08
CA SER A 455 24.42 21.26 0.92
C SER A 455 23.86 21.37 -0.51
N ASN A 456 24.64 20.91 -1.50
CA ASN A 456 24.28 20.89 -2.91
C ASN A 456 24.09 19.46 -3.45
N LEU A 457 23.61 18.54 -2.61
CA LEU A 457 23.29 17.17 -3.01
C LEU A 457 22.30 17.16 -4.19
N ASP A 458 22.59 16.32 -5.19
CA ASP A 458 21.86 16.25 -6.45
C ASP A 458 21.49 14.78 -6.81
N PRO A 459 20.20 14.45 -6.94
CA PRO A 459 19.05 15.28 -6.55
C PRO A 459 19.01 15.53 -5.03
N PRO A 460 18.36 16.61 -4.56
CA PRO A 460 18.11 16.82 -3.14
C PRO A 460 17.33 15.66 -2.51
N LEU A 461 17.55 15.38 -1.22
CA LEU A 461 16.92 14.24 -0.51
C LEU A 461 15.40 14.18 -0.71
N ALA A 462 14.72 15.33 -0.68
CA ALA A 462 13.26 15.39 -0.82
C ALA A 462 12.75 15.20 -2.26
N ALA A 463 13.60 15.44 -3.26
CA ALA A 463 13.30 15.22 -4.67
C ALA A 463 13.66 13.80 -5.13
N ALA A 464 14.59 13.13 -4.43
CA ALA A 464 15.09 11.82 -4.82
C ALA A 464 13.99 10.77 -5.09
N PRO A 465 12.95 10.56 -4.26
CA PRO A 465 11.92 9.56 -4.58
C PRO A 465 11.13 9.83 -5.87
N ALA A 466 11.13 11.09 -6.34
CA ALA A 466 10.48 11.50 -7.59
C ALA A 466 11.45 11.52 -8.79
N ASP A 467 12.75 11.23 -8.58
CA ASP A 467 13.77 11.13 -9.63
C ASP A 467 13.57 9.88 -10.48
N LYS A 468 12.56 9.95 -11.35
CA LYS A 468 12.21 8.90 -12.30
C LYS A 468 12.49 9.39 -13.70
N ALA A 469 13.49 8.78 -14.35
CA ALA A 469 13.73 8.96 -15.78
C ALA A 469 12.44 8.77 -16.59
N ALA A 470 12.31 9.50 -17.71
CA ALA A 470 11.09 9.55 -18.53
C ALA A 470 10.55 8.15 -18.91
N VAL A 471 11.44 7.18 -19.08
CA VAL A 471 11.11 5.78 -19.42
C VAL A 471 10.17 5.10 -18.40
N PHE A 472 10.20 5.52 -17.13
CA PHE A 472 9.34 4.99 -16.07
C PHE A 472 7.91 5.54 -16.11
N VAL A 473 7.66 6.63 -16.84
CA VAL A 473 6.37 7.36 -16.83
C VAL A 473 5.74 7.52 -18.22
N ASN A 474 6.48 7.22 -19.29
CA ASN A 474 6.00 7.31 -20.67
C ASN A 474 5.35 6.01 -21.20
N GLY A 475 5.19 4.98 -20.35
CA GLY A 475 4.59 3.70 -20.71
C GLY A 475 5.55 2.63 -21.23
N CYS A 476 6.86 2.94 -21.33
CA CYS A 476 7.88 2.00 -21.80
C CYS A 476 8.31 0.96 -20.77
N VAL A 477 8.24 1.30 -19.48
CA VAL A 477 8.27 0.31 -18.40
C VAL A 477 6.86 -0.21 -18.18
N ARG A 478 6.59 -1.43 -18.65
CA ARG A 478 5.25 -2.05 -18.53
C ARG A 478 4.96 -2.40 -17.07
N SER A 479 3.76 -2.08 -16.61
CA SER A 479 3.25 -2.43 -15.28
C SER A 479 2.94 -3.92 -15.17
N TRP A 480 2.56 -4.39 -13.98
CA TRP A 480 2.40 -5.82 -13.72
C TRP A 480 1.46 -6.51 -14.72
N ARG A 481 0.25 -6.00 -14.91
CA ARG A 481 -0.78 -6.63 -15.75
C ARG A 481 -0.70 -6.32 -17.24
N GLU A 482 0.22 -5.44 -17.63
CA GLU A 482 0.36 -5.04 -19.01
C GLU A 482 1.16 -6.06 -19.82
N VAL A 483 0.72 -6.34 -21.05
CA VAL A 483 1.47 -7.15 -22.03
C VAL A 483 1.74 -6.31 -23.27
N GLY A 484 2.57 -6.82 -24.18
CA GLY A 484 3.05 -6.08 -25.34
C GLY A 484 4.07 -5.01 -24.97
N GLN A 485 4.70 -4.45 -26.02
CA GLN A 485 5.68 -3.38 -25.91
C GLN A 485 5.44 -2.43 -27.08
N GLY A 486 5.25 -1.13 -26.78
CA GLY A 486 5.21 -0.10 -27.82
C GLY A 486 6.59 0.18 -28.41
N ASP A 487 6.68 1.13 -29.33
CA ASP A 487 7.96 1.66 -29.76
C ASP A 487 8.53 2.58 -28.68
N CYS A 488 9.62 2.12 -28.07
CA CYS A 488 10.32 2.77 -26.98
C CYS A 488 11.71 3.20 -27.42
N ALA A 489 11.73 3.76 -28.63
CA ALA A 489 12.92 4.16 -29.35
C ALA A 489 13.35 5.58 -28.97
N THR A 490 14.65 5.78 -28.77
CA THR A 490 15.29 7.06 -28.48
C THR A 490 16.63 7.15 -29.23
N GLY A 491 17.30 8.31 -29.18
CA GLY A 491 18.52 8.56 -29.97
C GLY A 491 18.21 8.87 -31.43
N ASP A 492 18.99 8.33 -32.36
CA ASP A 492 18.78 8.48 -33.79
C ASP A 492 17.81 7.40 -34.31
N LEU A 493 16.53 7.78 -34.43
CA LEU A 493 15.46 6.87 -34.86
C LEU A 493 15.63 6.33 -36.29
N ALA A 494 16.44 6.99 -37.11
CA ALA A 494 16.73 6.61 -38.49
C ALA A 494 18.02 5.77 -38.62
N SER A 495 18.75 5.58 -37.52
CA SER A 495 20.00 4.83 -37.53
C SER A 495 19.76 3.36 -37.89
N PRO A 496 20.58 2.77 -38.77
CA PRO A 496 20.55 1.34 -39.05
C PRO A 496 21.14 0.51 -37.89
N VAL A 497 21.77 1.15 -36.91
CA VAL A 497 22.35 0.48 -35.74
C VAL A 497 21.37 0.56 -34.58
N THR A 498 20.68 -0.55 -34.34
CA THR A 498 19.75 -0.70 -33.21
C THR A 498 20.47 -1.32 -32.00
N VAL A 499 20.28 -0.71 -30.83
CA VAL A 499 20.67 -1.23 -29.52
C VAL A 499 19.43 -1.46 -28.68
N ALA A 500 19.30 -2.62 -28.06
CA ALA A 500 18.19 -2.94 -27.18
C ALA A 500 18.65 -2.98 -25.71
N LEU A 501 18.06 -2.15 -24.85
CA LEU A 501 18.21 -2.20 -23.39
C LEU A 501 17.02 -2.95 -22.80
N VAL A 502 17.25 -4.14 -22.25
CA VAL A 502 16.18 -5.11 -21.97
C VAL A 502 16.25 -5.64 -20.54
N GLY A 503 15.10 -5.68 -19.86
CA GLY A 503 15.00 -6.29 -18.53
C GLY A 503 13.86 -5.74 -17.68
N ASP A 504 14.13 -5.54 -16.39
CA ASP A 504 13.16 -4.96 -15.45
C ASP A 504 13.45 -3.47 -15.15
N SER A 505 13.06 -2.98 -13.98
CA SER A 505 13.33 -1.61 -13.56
C SER A 505 14.82 -1.31 -13.41
N HIS A 506 15.68 -2.30 -13.21
CA HIS A 506 17.14 -2.15 -13.19
C HIS A 506 17.72 -1.98 -14.61
N ALA A 507 17.15 -2.60 -15.64
CA ALA A 507 17.49 -2.21 -17.01
C ALA A 507 17.03 -0.78 -17.30
N ALA A 508 15.79 -0.45 -16.93
CA ALA A 508 15.24 0.88 -17.19
C ALA A 508 15.97 2.03 -16.47
N MET A 509 16.56 1.80 -15.28
CA MET A 509 17.28 2.84 -14.55
C MET A 509 18.55 3.31 -15.27
N TRP A 510 19.12 2.49 -16.17
CA TRP A 510 20.27 2.86 -17.00
C TRP A 510 19.89 3.61 -18.28
N SER A 511 18.60 3.74 -18.59
CA SER A 511 18.11 4.45 -19.78
C SER A 511 18.71 5.87 -19.94
N PRO A 512 18.85 6.71 -18.90
CA PRO A 512 19.51 8.01 -19.03
C PRO A 512 20.94 7.95 -19.58
N ALA A 513 21.72 6.95 -19.15
CA ALA A 513 23.09 6.77 -19.62
C ALA A 513 23.12 6.28 -21.07
N PHE A 514 22.30 5.27 -21.38
CA PHE A 514 22.23 4.71 -22.73
C PHE A 514 21.65 5.69 -23.75
N GLN A 515 20.74 6.59 -23.36
CA GLN A 515 20.24 7.66 -24.22
C GLN A 515 21.39 8.59 -24.64
N GLN A 516 22.25 9.01 -23.70
CA GLN A 516 23.43 9.80 -24.03
C GLN A 516 24.40 9.04 -24.94
N LEU A 517 24.62 7.75 -24.69
CA LEU A 517 25.47 6.91 -25.55
C LEU A 517 24.89 6.79 -26.98
N ALA A 518 23.57 6.66 -27.09
CA ALA A 518 22.87 6.56 -28.36
C ALA A 518 22.95 7.86 -29.16
N GLU A 519 22.85 9.02 -28.51
CA GLU A 519 23.09 10.32 -29.13
C GLU A 519 24.55 10.47 -29.59
N GLN A 520 25.52 10.12 -28.74
CA GLN A 520 26.95 10.21 -29.05
C GLN A 520 27.38 9.30 -30.21
N ARG A 521 26.75 8.13 -30.34
CA ARG A 521 27.11 7.10 -31.33
C ARG A 521 26.13 7.01 -32.50
N HIS A 522 25.14 7.90 -32.55
CA HIS A 522 24.06 7.90 -33.56
C HIS A 522 23.38 6.54 -33.68
N TRP A 523 22.92 5.98 -32.56
CA TRP A 523 22.20 4.71 -32.50
C TRP A 523 20.70 4.91 -32.31
N ARG A 524 19.92 3.95 -32.78
CA ARG A 524 18.54 3.76 -32.36
C ARG A 524 18.54 2.93 -31.08
N LEU A 525 18.15 3.51 -29.95
CA LEU A 525 18.05 2.80 -28.66
C LEU A 525 16.60 2.41 -28.38
N GLU A 526 16.32 1.10 -28.32
CA GLU A 526 15.05 0.55 -27.86
C GLU A 526 15.13 0.16 -26.38
N THR A 527 14.30 0.77 -25.53
CA THR A 527 14.19 0.33 -24.11
C THR A 527 12.97 -0.57 -23.93
N LEU A 528 13.23 -1.84 -23.62
CA LEU A 528 12.23 -2.91 -23.51
C LEU A 528 12.21 -3.40 -22.06
N ALA A 529 11.36 -2.80 -21.21
CA ALA A 529 11.37 -3.07 -19.78
C ALA A 529 10.00 -3.39 -19.18
N LYS A 530 9.98 -4.25 -18.16
CA LYS A 530 8.76 -4.60 -17.42
C LYS A 530 9.03 -4.80 -15.94
N VAL A 531 8.21 -4.19 -15.07
CA VAL A 531 8.41 -4.24 -13.62
C VAL A 531 8.49 -5.69 -13.11
N THR A 532 9.51 -5.98 -12.30
CA THR A 532 9.73 -7.31 -11.69
C THR A 532 9.79 -8.47 -12.69
N CYS A 533 10.21 -8.23 -13.94
CA CYS A 533 10.22 -9.23 -15.01
C CYS A 533 11.59 -9.28 -15.71
N PRO A 534 12.57 -10.05 -15.20
CA PRO A 534 13.88 -10.20 -15.83
C PRO A 534 13.73 -10.99 -17.13
N LEU A 535 14.59 -10.78 -18.14
CA LEU A 535 14.55 -11.53 -19.41
C LEU A 535 15.18 -12.93 -19.28
N GLN A 536 14.62 -13.74 -18.37
CA GLN A 536 15.05 -15.10 -18.07
C GLN A 536 13.85 -16.04 -18.12
N ASP A 537 14.04 -17.26 -18.60
CA ASP A 537 12.98 -18.28 -18.70
C ASP A 537 12.70 -18.95 -17.35
N LEU A 538 12.27 -18.13 -16.38
CA LEU A 538 11.94 -18.52 -15.02
C LEU A 538 10.44 -18.36 -14.78
N ARG A 539 9.81 -19.38 -14.18
CA ARG A 539 8.46 -19.22 -13.64
C ARG A 539 8.51 -18.29 -12.44
N ILE A 540 7.84 -17.15 -12.53
CA ILE A 540 7.79 -16.17 -11.47
C ILE A 540 6.42 -16.24 -10.80
N ARG A 541 6.39 -16.41 -9.49
CA ARG A 541 5.23 -16.05 -8.67
C ARG A 541 5.37 -14.57 -8.34
N SER A 542 4.44 -13.72 -8.75
CA SER A 542 4.53 -12.31 -8.36
C SER A 542 3.98 -12.16 -6.94
N PRO A 543 4.73 -11.62 -5.95
CA PRO A 543 4.17 -11.30 -4.64
C PRO A 543 3.15 -10.16 -4.72
N TYR A 544 3.24 -9.31 -5.75
CA TYR A 544 2.32 -8.20 -6.02
C TYR A 544 1.00 -8.65 -6.65
N LEU A 545 1.03 -9.63 -7.57
CA LEU A 545 -0.20 -10.19 -8.16
C LEU A 545 -0.73 -11.40 -7.40
N GLY A 546 0.17 -12.07 -6.68
CA GLY A 546 -0.11 -13.22 -5.85
C GLY A 546 -0.35 -14.56 -6.54
N ARG A 547 0.02 -14.61 -7.80
CA ARG A 547 -0.10 -15.78 -8.66
C ARG A 547 1.12 -15.89 -9.55
N GLU A 548 1.18 -16.94 -10.34
CA GLU A 548 2.12 -17.01 -11.44
C GLU A 548 1.97 -15.78 -12.34
N TYR A 549 3.11 -15.20 -12.68
CA TYR A 549 3.25 -13.94 -13.38
C TYR A 549 3.20 -14.18 -14.89
N THR A 550 2.09 -14.72 -15.36
CA THR A 550 1.90 -15.14 -16.76
C THR A 550 2.07 -13.99 -17.76
N GLU A 551 1.72 -12.75 -17.38
CA GLU A 551 1.95 -11.57 -18.23
C GLU A 551 3.45 -11.29 -18.44
N CYS A 552 4.30 -11.62 -17.48
CA CYS A 552 5.75 -11.54 -17.65
C CYS A 552 6.25 -12.59 -18.64
N GLU A 553 5.76 -13.83 -18.53
CA GLU A 553 6.09 -14.90 -19.48
C GLU A 553 5.66 -14.55 -20.92
N GLN A 554 4.43 -14.06 -21.08
CA GLN A 554 3.93 -13.60 -22.37
C GLN A 554 4.76 -12.44 -22.94
N TRP A 555 5.07 -11.44 -22.11
CA TRP A 555 5.89 -10.30 -22.51
C TRP A 555 7.31 -10.73 -22.91
N ARG A 556 7.97 -11.60 -22.14
CA ARG A 556 9.28 -12.17 -22.50
C ARG A 556 9.24 -12.85 -23.87
N GLY A 557 8.21 -13.67 -24.11
CA GLY A 557 8.03 -14.33 -25.40
C GLY A 557 7.94 -13.33 -26.56
N GLN A 558 7.18 -12.25 -26.36
CA GLN A 558 7.02 -11.16 -27.34
C GLN A 558 8.33 -10.39 -27.57
N ILE A 559 9.07 -10.05 -26.50
CA ILE A 559 10.35 -9.35 -26.62
C ILE A 559 11.39 -10.22 -27.31
N MET A 560 11.47 -11.51 -26.97
CA MET A 560 12.39 -12.42 -27.65
C MET A 560 12.05 -12.54 -29.14
N ALA A 561 10.76 -12.69 -29.49
CA ALA A 561 10.34 -12.71 -30.89
C ALA A 561 10.64 -11.40 -31.63
N ARG A 562 10.52 -10.25 -30.95
CA ARG A 562 10.89 -8.94 -31.51
C ARG A 562 12.40 -8.87 -31.78
N ILE A 563 13.23 -9.27 -30.83
CA ILE A 563 14.70 -9.31 -31.01
C ILE A 563 15.09 -10.27 -32.14
N ASP A 564 14.44 -11.44 -32.23
CA ASP A 564 14.63 -12.42 -33.30
C ASP A 564 14.28 -11.83 -34.70
N ALA A 565 13.36 -10.86 -34.77
CA ALA A 565 12.93 -10.23 -36.03
C ALA A 565 13.71 -8.95 -36.38
N GLU A 566 14.07 -8.14 -35.38
CA GLU A 566 14.69 -6.82 -35.57
C GLU A 566 16.22 -6.87 -35.61
N HIS A 567 16.84 -7.96 -35.17
CA HIS A 567 18.29 -8.19 -35.18
C HIS A 567 19.11 -6.98 -34.67
N PRO A 568 18.89 -6.51 -33.42
CA PRO A 568 19.69 -5.44 -32.85
C PRO A 568 21.17 -5.81 -32.84
N ARG A 569 22.06 -4.85 -33.11
CA ARG A 569 23.51 -5.07 -33.08
C ARG A 569 23.99 -5.44 -31.68
N LEU A 570 23.38 -4.84 -30.66
CA LEU A 570 23.73 -5.04 -29.25
C LEU A 570 22.45 -5.20 -28.43
N VAL A 571 22.43 -6.21 -27.57
CA VAL A 571 21.43 -6.39 -26.52
C VAL A 571 22.12 -6.23 -25.16
N VAL A 572 21.71 -5.20 -24.42
CA VAL A 572 22.15 -4.96 -23.04
C VAL A 572 21.08 -5.49 -22.08
N LEU A 573 21.46 -6.42 -21.21
CA LEU A 573 20.59 -7.00 -20.20
C LEU A 573 20.92 -6.45 -18.81
N ASP A 574 19.92 -6.03 -18.07
CA ASP A 574 20.04 -5.83 -16.62
C ASP A 574 18.75 -6.25 -15.89
N MET A 575 18.87 -6.61 -14.62
CA MET A 575 17.76 -7.06 -13.79
C MET A 575 18.03 -6.85 -12.31
N SER A 576 16.98 -6.76 -11.51
CA SER A 576 17.09 -6.79 -10.06
C SER A 576 17.67 -8.12 -9.59
N ARG A 577 18.51 -8.09 -8.55
CA ARG A 577 18.94 -9.29 -7.83
C ARG A 577 18.30 -9.38 -6.44
N ARG A 578 17.18 -8.66 -6.24
CA ARG A 578 16.36 -8.70 -5.02
C ARG A 578 15.17 -9.68 -5.15
N TYR A 579 15.31 -10.74 -5.94
CA TYR A 579 14.31 -11.82 -6.00
C TYR A 579 14.56 -12.81 -4.86
N GLY A 580 13.62 -12.90 -3.93
CA GLY A 580 13.62 -13.89 -2.85
C GLY A 580 12.61 -15.01 -3.11
N ALA A 581 12.58 -15.99 -2.19
CA ALA A 581 11.70 -17.16 -2.28
C ALA A 581 10.20 -16.83 -2.45
N ASP A 582 9.77 -15.62 -2.09
CA ASP A 582 8.43 -15.08 -2.36
C ASP A 582 8.11 -14.98 -3.86
N PHE A 583 9.13 -14.87 -4.72
CA PHE A 583 9.01 -14.91 -6.18
C PHE A 583 9.00 -16.33 -6.77
N GLY A 584 9.15 -17.36 -5.95
CA GLY A 584 9.23 -18.77 -6.37
C GLY A 584 10.63 -19.27 -6.73
N PHE A 585 11.64 -18.41 -6.65
CA PHE A 585 13.07 -18.72 -6.84
C PHE A 585 13.88 -17.70 -6.03
N THR A 586 15.20 -17.87 -5.90
CA THR A 586 16.06 -16.86 -5.27
C THR A 586 17.14 -16.43 -6.26
N SER A 587 17.44 -15.13 -6.34
CA SER A 587 18.55 -14.66 -7.18
C SER A 587 19.83 -15.44 -6.87
N TYR A 588 20.56 -15.80 -7.93
CA TYR A 588 21.77 -16.63 -7.90
C TYR A 588 21.59 -18.12 -7.57
N ASP A 589 20.36 -18.61 -7.40
CA ASP A 589 20.14 -20.06 -7.32
C ASP A 589 20.51 -20.76 -8.66
N PRO A 590 20.66 -22.09 -8.67
CA PRO A 590 21.04 -22.80 -9.89
C PRO A 590 20.08 -22.58 -11.07
N ALA A 591 18.78 -22.35 -10.82
CA ALA A 591 17.81 -22.10 -11.88
C ALA A 591 18.02 -20.71 -12.50
N TRP A 592 18.29 -19.70 -11.69
CA TRP A 592 18.68 -18.36 -12.12
C TRP A 592 19.92 -18.41 -13.02
N ILE A 593 20.98 -19.07 -12.56
CA ILE A 593 22.25 -19.14 -13.31
C ILE A 593 22.10 -19.89 -14.64
N ASP A 594 21.39 -21.02 -14.65
CA ASP A 594 21.11 -21.79 -15.88
C ASP A 594 20.30 -20.96 -16.89
N THR A 595 19.21 -20.33 -16.43
CA THR A 595 18.31 -19.57 -17.31
C THR A 595 18.96 -18.32 -17.85
N LEU A 596 19.81 -17.63 -17.09
CA LEU A 596 20.63 -16.53 -17.59
C LEU A 596 21.54 -17.00 -18.74
N GLY A 597 22.27 -18.11 -18.55
CA GLY A 597 23.12 -18.69 -19.59
C GLY A 597 22.34 -19.05 -20.87
N ARG A 598 21.16 -19.67 -20.72
CA ARG A 598 20.27 -19.99 -21.85
C ARG A 598 19.74 -18.75 -22.55
N SER A 599 19.36 -17.71 -21.82
CA SER A 599 18.94 -16.43 -22.40
C SER A 599 20.06 -15.80 -23.22
N VAL A 600 21.29 -15.75 -22.67
CA VAL A 600 22.48 -15.23 -23.37
C VAL A 600 22.76 -16.03 -24.65
N ALA A 601 22.78 -17.36 -24.57
CA ALA A 601 23.00 -18.23 -25.73
C ALA A 601 21.93 -18.01 -26.81
N ARG A 602 20.66 -17.84 -26.43
CA ARG A 602 19.58 -17.57 -27.37
C ARG A 602 19.75 -16.21 -28.06
N LEU A 603 20.08 -15.16 -27.31
CA LEU A 603 20.31 -13.84 -27.87
C LEU A 603 21.55 -13.81 -28.79
N ARG A 604 22.64 -14.50 -28.45
CA ARG A 604 23.81 -14.59 -29.36
C ARG A 604 23.48 -15.26 -30.70
N ARG A 605 22.54 -16.21 -30.72
CA ARG A 605 22.09 -16.85 -31.97
C ARG A 605 21.38 -15.89 -32.95
N THR A 606 20.93 -14.72 -32.50
CA THR A 606 20.35 -13.70 -33.41
C THR A 606 21.42 -12.88 -34.14
N GLY A 607 22.69 -13.05 -33.77
CA GLY A 607 23.83 -12.27 -34.27
C GLY A 607 24.16 -11.04 -33.41
N ALA A 608 23.35 -10.72 -32.40
CA ALA A 608 23.60 -9.59 -31.51
C ALA A 608 24.80 -9.82 -30.60
N THR A 609 25.64 -8.81 -30.36
CA THR A 609 26.50 -8.77 -29.17
C THR A 609 25.59 -8.73 -27.93
N VAL A 610 25.90 -9.53 -26.90
CA VAL A 610 25.11 -9.55 -25.65
C VAL A 610 25.97 -9.07 -24.50
N LEU A 611 25.55 -8.00 -23.83
CA LEU A 611 26.21 -7.45 -22.65
C LEU A 611 25.27 -7.56 -21.44
N VAL A 612 25.64 -8.37 -20.45
CA VAL A 612 24.93 -8.45 -19.17
C VAL A 612 25.59 -7.48 -18.19
N LEU A 613 24.81 -6.54 -17.67
CA LEU A 613 25.22 -5.69 -16.57
C LEU A 613 25.06 -6.44 -15.25
N GLY A 614 26.12 -6.46 -14.45
CA GLY A 614 26.12 -6.98 -13.10
C GLY A 614 25.27 -6.12 -12.15
N PRO A 615 25.06 -6.59 -10.91
CA PRO A 615 24.19 -5.90 -9.97
C PRO A 615 24.74 -4.53 -9.56
N ALA A 616 23.86 -3.54 -9.44
CA ALA A 616 24.12 -2.39 -8.58
C ALA A 616 24.20 -2.86 -7.10
N ALA A 617 24.99 -2.16 -6.30
CA ALA A 617 25.07 -2.38 -4.86
C ALA A 617 23.68 -2.27 -4.20
N ASP A 618 23.26 -3.24 -3.38
CA ASP A 618 22.08 -3.10 -2.52
C ASP A 618 22.33 -2.10 -1.36
N PRO A 619 21.62 -0.96 -1.29
CA PRO A 619 21.82 0.05 -0.25
C PRO A 619 21.28 -0.38 1.13
N GLN A 620 20.64 -1.56 1.24
CA GLN A 620 20.05 -2.17 2.45
C GLN A 620 18.84 -1.41 3.05
N ALA A 621 18.68 -0.13 2.71
CA ALA A 621 17.56 0.71 3.08
C ALA A 621 17.40 1.82 2.03
N SER A 622 16.31 2.60 2.13
CA SER A 622 16.15 3.80 1.31
C SER A 622 17.27 4.79 1.61
N ALA A 623 18.17 5.01 0.64
CA ALA A 623 19.30 5.91 0.78
C ALA A 623 18.90 7.34 1.18
N PRO A 624 17.92 8.00 0.53
CA PRO A 624 17.52 9.35 0.94
C PRO A 624 16.85 9.38 2.32
N ALA A 625 16.14 8.32 2.72
CA ALA A 625 15.58 8.23 4.06
C ALA A 625 16.71 8.10 5.10
N CYS A 626 17.68 7.21 4.88
CA CYS A 626 18.84 7.06 5.77
C CYS A 626 19.61 8.38 5.92
N LEU A 627 19.98 9.00 4.79
CA LEU A 627 20.74 10.26 4.81
C LEU A 627 19.96 11.39 5.50
N SER A 628 18.63 11.39 5.42
CA SER A 628 17.82 12.36 6.16
C SER A 628 17.89 12.19 7.68
N ALA A 629 18.14 10.98 8.18
CA ALA A 629 18.35 10.71 9.60
C ALA A 629 19.80 10.97 10.04
N HIS A 630 20.74 10.96 9.10
CA HIS A 630 22.18 11.06 9.35
C HIS A 630 22.85 12.19 8.53
N LEU A 631 22.30 13.41 8.60
CA LEU A 631 22.84 14.57 7.87
C LEU A 631 24.30 14.90 8.25
N ASP A 632 24.69 14.62 9.50
CA ASP A 632 26.04 14.83 10.03
C ASP A 632 26.96 13.60 9.89
N ASP A 633 26.43 12.44 9.44
CA ASP A 633 27.18 11.19 9.28
C ASP A 633 26.71 10.37 8.08
N ALA A 634 27.05 10.83 6.87
CA ALA A 634 26.76 10.14 5.62
C ALA A 634 27.35 8.71 5.58
N GLY A 635 28.40 8.44 6.35
CA GLY A 635 29.01 7.11 6.48
C GLY A 635 28.10 6.07 7.15
N ALA A 636 27.15 6.50 7.99
CA ALA A 636 26.13 5.63 8.57
C ALA A 636 25.23 4.98 7.48
N CYS A 637 25.11 5.66 6.34
CA CYS A 637 24.33 5.21 5.19
C CYS A 637 25.18 4.54 4.10
N ALA A 638 26.44 4.22 4.41
CA ALA A 638 27.32 3.47 3.54
C ALA A 638 27.46 2.03 4.05
N PRO A 639 26.63 1.08 3.59
CA PRO A 639 26.66 -0.31 4.06
C PRO A 639 28.01 -0.97 3.75
N ALA A 640 28.32 -2.02 4.51
CA ALA A 640 29.52 -2.82 4.29
C ALA A 640 29.41 -3.59 2.96
N ARG A 641 30.50 -3.62 2.19
CA ARG A 641 30.55 -4.26 0.86
C ARG A 641 30.03 -5.71 0.89
N GLY A 642 30.40 -6.49 1.91
CA GLY A 642 29.98 -7.88 2.05
C GLY A 642 28.48 -8.10 2.34
N ALA A 643 27.77 -7.08 2.86
CA ALA A 643 26.32 -7.14 3.04
C ALA A 643 25.56 -6.74 1.77
N THR A 644 26.23 -6.01 0.89
CA THR A 644 25.66 -5.34 -0.29
C THR A 644 25.91 -6.10 -1.59
N VAL A 645 26.89 -7.00 -1.61
CA VAL A 645 27.37 -7.70 -2.81
C VAL A 645 27.41 -9.20 -2.57
N ASN A 646 26.81 -9.97 -3.48
CA ASN A 646 26.94 -11.43 -3.50
C ASN A 646 28.05 -11.83 -4.48
N GLY A 647 29.29 -11.95 -3.98
CA GLY A 647 30.46 -12.24 -4.81
C GLY A 647 30.41 -13.59 -5.53
N ASP A 648 29.92 -14.64 -4.86
CA ASP A 648 29.78 -15.97 -5.45
C ASP A 648 28.73 -15.96 -6.57
N GLY A 649 27.61 -15.27 -6.35
CA GLY A 649 26.56 -15.08 -7.34
C GLY A 649 27.03 -14.30 -8.57
N VAL A 650 27.77 -13.20 -8.37
CA VAL A 650 28.39 -12.43 -9.47
C VAL A 650 29.36 -13.29 -10.27
N THR A 651 30.20 -14.08 -9.60
CA THR A 651 31.14 -15.02 -10.25
C THR A 651 30.39 -16.07 -11.09
N ALA A 652 29.28 -16.59 -10.57
CA ALA A 652 28.45 -17.56 -11.28
C ALA A 652 27.75 -16.94 -12.51
N GLU A 653 27.22 -15.71 -12.42
CA GLU A 653 26.63 -15.01 -13.56
C GLU A 653 27.68 -14.71 -14.65
N LEU A 654 28.87 -14.26 -14.25
CA LEU A 654 30.01 -14.04 -15.15
C LEU A 654 30.35 -15.31 -15.93
N ALA A 655 30.49 -16.44 -15.23
CA ALA A 655 30.82 -17.73 -15.84
C ALA A 655 29.71 -18.20 -16.79
N ALA A 656 28.44 -18.10 -16.38
CA ALA A 656 27.31 -18.49 -17.21
C ALA A 656 27.17 -17.60 -18.46
N THR A 657 27.40 -16.30 -18.33
CA THR A 657 27.34 -15.35 -19.45
C THR A 657 28.46 -15.60 -20.45
N SER A 658 29.71 -15.65 -19.97
CA SER A 658 30.89 -15.81 -20.82
C SER A 658 30.95 -17.19 -21.46
N GLY A 659 30.58 -18.25 -20.71
CA GLY A 659 30.50 -19.62 -21.22
C GLY A 659 29.46 -19.82 -22.33
N ASN A 660 28.50 -18.89 -22.45
CA ASN A 660 27.48 -18.87 -23.51
C ASN A 660 27.74 -17.78 -24.57
N GLY A 661 28.96 -17.23 -24.63
CA GLY A 661 29.41 -16.32 -25.67
C GLY A 661 28.92 -14.88 -25.53
N GLY A 662 28.41 -14.48 -24.36
CA GLY A 662 28.10 -13.08 -24.03
C GLY A 662 29.23 -12.41 -23.23
N HIS A 663 29.08 -11.11 -23.00
CA HIS A 663 29.98 -10.31 -22.17
C HIS A 663 29.28 -9.96 -20.86
N TYR A 664 30.00 -10.01 -19.74
CA TYR A 664 29.50 -9.60 -18.43
C TYR A 664 30.28 -8.38 -17.93
N ALA A 665 29.58 -7.37 -17.44
CA ALA A 665 30.17 -6.20 -16.82
C ALA A 665 29.92 -6.22 -15.31
N GLU A 666 30.96 -6.49 -14.53
CA GLU A 666 30.88 -6.37 -13.07
C GLU A 666 30.85 -4.89 -12.66
N LEU A 667 29.72 -4.45 -12.09
CA LEU A 667 29.50 -3.05 -11.76
C LEU A 667 29.82 -2.71 -10.30
N THR A 668 30.18 -3.69 -9.46
CA THR A 668 30.34 -3.48 -8.01
C THR A 668 31.29 -2.33 -7.66
N ASP A 669 32.41 -2.24 -8.37
CA ASP A 669 33.41 -1.19 -8.16
C ASP A 669 32.99 0.20 -8.68
N LEU A 670 31.79 0.29 -9.25
CA LEU A 670 31.13 1.57 -9.55
C LEU A 670 30.29 2.09 -8.39
N PHE A 671 30.07 1.29 -7.34
CA PHE A 671 29.26 1.66 -6.19
C PHE A 671 30.01 1.51 -4.86
N CYS A 672 31.00 0.63 -4.83
CA CYS A 672 31.68 0.25 -3.61
C CYS A 672 33.18 0.52 -3.69
N GLY A 673 33.71 1.13 -2.62
CA GLY A 673 35.13 1.06 -2.32
C GLY A 673 35.52 -0.33 -1.81
N PRO A 674 36.72 -0.47 -1.23
CA PRO A 674 37.20 -1.75 -0.68
C PRO A 674 36.30 -2.30 0.45
N GLU A 675 35.80 -1.43 1.33
CA GLU A 675 35.09 -1.85 2.54
C GLU A 675 33.61 -1.48 2.56
N ARG A 676 33.23 -0.35 1.95
CA ARG A 676 31.90 0.25 2.05
C ARG A 676 31.42 0.80 0.70
N CYS A 677 30.11 0.95 0.59
CA CYS A 677 29.44 1.46 -0.60
C CYS A 677 28.79 2.82 -0.28
N PRO A 678 29.44 3.96 -0.59
CA PRO A 678 28.91 5.28 -0.29
C PRO A 678 27.56 5.55 -0.97
N ALA A 679 26.64 6.21 -0.26
CA ALA A 679 25.37 6.66 -0.82
C ALA A 679 25.49 7.99 -1.61
N ILE A 680 26.64 8.66 -1.55
CA ILE A 680 26.91 9.95 -2.20
C ILE A 680 28.28 9.87 -2.85
N VAL A 681 28.41 10.34 -4.10
CA VAL A 681 29.69 10.47 -4.81
C VAL A 681 29.86 11.88 -5.34
N GLY A 682 30.84 12.62 -4.81
CA GLY A 682 30.90 14.08 -5.01
C GLY A 682 29.69 14.74 -4.37
N ASN A 683 28.84 15.40 -5.17
CA ASN A 683 27.52 15.85 -4.73
C ASN A 683 26.36 15.00 -5.28
N THR A 684 26.64 13.90 -5.97
CA THR A 684 25.60 13.08 -6.61
C THR A 684 25.09 12.03 -5.64
N LEU A 685 23.78 12.01 -5.38
CA LEU A 685 23.12 10.93 -4.64
C LEU A 685 23.08 9.68 -5.52
N VAL A 686 23.48 8.53 -4.99
CA VAL A 686 23.62 7.29 -5.78
C VAL A 686 22.26 6.61 -6.01
N PHE A 687 21.46 6.46 -4.95
CA PHE A 687 20.16 5.76 -5.01
C PHE A 687 19.01 6.69 -4.70
N ARG A 688 17.92 6.58 -5.47
CA ARG A 688 16.71 7.40 -5.31
C ARG A 688 15.74 6.82 -4.27
N ASP A 689 15.85 5.53 -4.02
CA ASP A 689 15.04 4.74 -3.09
C ASP A 689 15.92 3.65 -2.46
N ASP A 690 15.41 2.44 -2.23
CA ASP A 690 16.11 1.31 -1.62
C ASP A 690 16.71 0.33 -2.64
N ASN A 691 16.67 0.60 -3.94
CA ASN A 691 17.33 -0.25 -4.95
C ASN A 691 17.64 0.40 -6.30
N HIS A 692 16.99 1.51 -6.68
CA HIS A 692 17.18 2.14 -7.98
C HIS A 692 18.20 3.27 -7.92
N VAL A 693 19.06 3.29 -8.93
CA VAL A 693 20.04 4.36 -9.16
C VAL A 693 19.33 5.65 -9.58
N THR A 694 19.84 6.79 -9.13
CA THR A 694 19.34 8.12 -9.56
C THR A 694 19.66 8.36 -11.04
N THR A 695 18.87 9.22 -11.69
CA THR A 695 19.14 9.67 -13.05
C THR A 695 20.55 10.25 -13.16
N GLU A 696 20.96 11.02 -12.16
CA GLU A 696 22.22 11.77 -12.21
C GLU A 696 23.46 10.89 -12.00
N TYR A 697 23.33 9.83 -11.19
CA TYR A 697 24.39 8.84 -11.04
C TYR A 697 24.48 7.93 -12.27
N ALA A 698 23.34 7.55 -12.87
CA ALA A 698 23.33 6.80 -14.13
C ALA A 698 24.05 7.58 -15.24
N GLN A 699 23.73 8.86 -15.42
CA GLN A 699 24.39 9.74 -16.40
C GLN A 699 25.87 9.98 -16.09
N LEU A 700 26.23 10.11 -14.81
CA LEU A 700 27.64 10.24 -14.40
C LEU A 700 28.48 9.03 -14.84
N LEU A 701 27.87 7.84 -14.91
CA LEU A 701 28.52 6.60 -15.34
C LEU A 701 28.48 6.37 -16.87
N THR A 702 27.91 7.28 -17.66
CA THR A 702 27.87 7.18 -19.14
C THR A 702 29.22 6.80 -19.75
N PRO A 703 30.37 7.44 -19.42
CA PRO A 703 31.65 7.08 -20.03
C PRO A 703 32.11 5.65 -19.70
N VAL A 704 31.78 5.16 -18.50
CA VAL A 704 32.12 3.80 -18.06
C VAL A 704 31.31 2.77 -18.85
N LEU A 705 29.99 2.98 -18.92
CA LEU A 705 29.10 2.12 -19.70
C LEU A 705 29.44 2.14 -21.18
N GLY A 706 29.84 3.31 -21.72
CA GLY A 706 30.35 3.44 -23.07
C GLY A 706 31.59 2.58 -23.33
N ALA A 707 32.59 2.65 -22.44
CA ALA A 707 33.80 1.83 -22.57
C ALA A 707 33.51 0.32 -22.48
N LEU A 708 32.60 -0.09 -21.58
CA LEU A 708 32.16 -1.49 -21.45
C LEU A 708 31.46 -1.99 -22.71
N VAL A 709 30.60 -1.16 -23.29
CA VAL A 709 29.92 -1.44 -24.56
C VAL A 709 30.91 -1.53 -25.71
N ASP A 710 31.84 -0.58 -25.83
CA ASP A 710 32.81 -0.56 -26.92
C ASP A 710 33.75 -1.80 -26.85
N ARG A 711 34.10 -2.24 -25.64
CA ARG A 711 34.83 -3.51 -25.43
C ARG A 711 33.99 -4.72 -25.89
N ALA A 712 32.74 -4.82 -25.45
CA ALA A 712 31.87 -5.94 -25.82
C ALA A 712 31.63 -6.02 -27.34
N VAL A 713 31.46 -4.88 -28.00
CA VAL A 713 31.24 -4.83 -29.46
C VAL A 713 32.52 -5.09 -30.26
N ALA A 714 33.71 -4.82 -29.70
CA ALA A 714 34.97 -5.12 -30.37
C ALA A 714 35.33 -6.62 -30.33
N ASP A 715 34.91 -7.31 -29.28
CA ASP A 715 35.20 -8.73 -29.05
C ASP A 715 34.17 -9.70 -29.68
N GLY A 716 32.97 -9.19 -30.00
CA GLY A 716 31.78 -9.97 -30.37
C GLY A 716 31.43 -9.96 -31.83
#